data_AF-A0A8H5GXP6-F1
#
_entry.id   AF-A0A8H5GXP6-F1
#
_cell.length_a   1.000
_cell.length_b   1.000
_cell.length_c   1.000
_cell.angle_alpha   90.00
_cell.angle_beta   90.00
_cell.angle_gamma   90.00
#
_symmetry.space_group_name_H-M   'P 1'
#
loop_
_entity.id
_entity.type
_entity.pdbx_description
1 polymer ?
#
loop_
_entity_poly.entity_id
_entity_poly.type
_entity_poly.pdbx_seq_one_letter_code
_entity_poly.pdbx_strand_id
1 'polypeptide(L)'
;MRTKMTQKVADNDVEVSEDEEFEAPKSQKRKRGGAKQTKGKGKSTGLIAVDPKFKKVRGKLGLLHKVATEMPLDVIFEIFMYLEPLDILSLSRTNKDLQNLLTPKSSGYIWKAARENIEDLPPPPSDMNEMQYASLMFDRYCQVCNYHSCDNVFWSIRLRACKKCLGQTTLLLTSEQIRNIHASDYLKDYTKMSDLLDLVPYISLRPRGHRNVWYLASAYRQLYTEFKAIQPELQGDPSRWFDWHASKRAENNERVKANKPYEIWLGERENDRGGKIAERRNQRKKDIEDRLITLGWGREVEELKKKRAFSYILHKQFGTATKLTEGEWQKIAPDFLKLMQDTRDNRLRAERTAVLRKRHVALQRLYNDYIAKNASEQTSAIFPPFGDIMFSKIFDPVLWDTPLDTIVTDDDFSDGFTKIPAFVEEWNKKITQELLELVQKSEPSATIDTLAHLTTVFTCPGWCRSRTPLGYPQVLSHPCFSGCRSNSFLPRNDVYDAYSDLLQFPWNQSPSANCKVRYSVQLSDCVKAILQACGLQASDTTADTLDELNPLLECKTCASPLYGRYFLRWRKALLHESSDNSSHEFSVDSFADIQDKVLKVEKPPTIMESYWRDVFICSQCATPETQKPHSMTFTTLKAHLLSIHGIQNDQVTEDHWSWNPDTPMIQRVSEPFRVKLEEEAASGSCGDH
;
A
#
# COMPACT_ATOMS: atom_id res chain seq x y z
N MET A 1 38.27 -33.37 25.39
CA MET A 1 37.16 -34.09 26.05
C MET A 1 35.83 -33.47 25.62
N ARG A 2 34.95 -34.29 25.06
CA ARG A 2 33.52 -34.08 24.73
C ARG A 2 33.14 -32.93 23.79
N THR A 3 33.37 -33.16 22.51
CA THR A 3 32.62 -32.59 21.39
C THR A 3 31.15 -33.03 21.45
N LYS A 4 30.21 -32.08 21.62
CA LYS A 4 28.76 -32.32 21.51
C LYS A 4 28.38 -32.38 20.03
N MET A 5 28.13 -33.58 19.51
CA MET A 5 27.35 -33.79 18.28
C MET A 5 25.87 -33.73 18.65
N THR A 6 25.20 -32.62 18.36
CA THR A 6 23.74 -32.54 18.34
C THR A 6 23.26 -32.78 16.91
N GLN A 7 22.82 -34.02 16.65
CA GLN A 7 22.16 -34.39 15.41
C GLN A 7 20.74 -33.79 15.45
N LYS A 8 20.49 -32.74 14.65
CA LYS A 8 19.15 -32.17 14.44
C LYS A 8 18.23 -33.27 13.90
N VAL A 9 17.26 -33.69 14.68
CA VAL A 9 16.10 -34.45 14.21
C VAL A 9 15.29 -33.51 13.31
N ALA A 10 14.93 -33.96 12.11
CA ALA A 10 14.17 -33.17 11.16
C ALA A 10 12.73 -32.95 11.69
N ASP A 11 12.43 -31.71 12.10
CA ASP A 11 11.10 -31.27 12.49
C ASP A 11 10.20 -31.21 11.23
N ASN A 12 9.24 -32.13 11.12
CA ASN A 12 8.12 -32.03 10.17
C ASN A 12 7.09 -31.04 10.72
N ASP A 13 7.41 -29.74 10.64
CA ASP A 13 6.49 -28.65 10.94
C ASP A 13 5.44 -28.51 9.83
N VAL A 14 4.16 -28.74 10.14
CA VAL A 14 3.05 -28.43 9.24
C VAL A 14 2.29 -27.22 9.78
N GLU A 15 2.39 -26.09 9.08
CA GLU A 15 1.55 -24.92 9.33
C GLU A 15 0.11 -25.24 8.93
N VAL A 16 -0.80 -25.15 9.90
CA VAL A 16 -2.24 -25.21 9.62
C VAL A 16 -2.68 -23.79 9.37
N SER A 17 -2.83 -23.40 8.11
CA SER A 17 -3.42 -22.11 7.77
C SER A 17 -4.84 -22.03 8.35
N GLU A 18 -5.13 -20.89 8.99
CA GLU A 18 -6.48 -20.44 9.27
C GLU A 18 -7.11 -19.99 7.92
N ASP A 19 -8.43 -20.15 7.81
CA ASP A 19 -9.29 -19.78 6.67
C ASP A 19 -9.52 -20.83 5.57
N GLU A 20 -10.55 -21.65 5.77
CA GLU A 20 -11.85 -21.51 5.06
C GLU A 20 -12.81 -22.54 5.68
N GLU A 21 -13.88 -22.04 6.29
CA GLU A 21 -15.02 -22.85 6.70
C GLU A 21 -15.67 -23.42 5.43
N PHE A 22 -15.25 -24.62 5.03
CA PHE A 22 -15.85 -25.33 3.90
C PHE A 22 -17.23 -25.83 4.35
N GLU A 23 -18.24 -24.95 4.26
CA GLU A 23 -19.64 -25.35 4.31
C GLU A 23 -19.86 -26.42 3.24
N ALA A 24 -20.23 -27.62 3.68
CA ALA A 24 -20.66 -28.67 2.79
C ALA A 24 -21.80 -28.14 1.90
N PRO A 25 -21.78 -28.33 0.57
CA PRO A 25 -22.90 -27.93 -0.25
C PRO A 25 -24.15 -28.69 0.23
N LYS A 26 -25.11 -27.94 0.77
CA LYS A 26 -26.45 -28.42 1.10
C LYS A 26 -26.99 -29.13 -0.14
N SER A 27 -27.42 -30.38 0.01
CA SER A 27 -28.01 -31.18 -1.06
C SER A 27 -29.31 -30.52 -1.53
N GLN A 28 -29.21 -29.59 -2.47
CA GLN A 28 -30.37 -29.14 -3.23
C GLN A 28 -30.87 -30.33 -4.04
N LYS A 29 -32.02 -30.89 -3.63
CA LYS A 29 -32.84 -31.77 -4.47
C LYS A 29 -33.11 -31.05 -5.79
N ARG A 30 -32.31 -31.35 -6.83
CA ARG A 30 -32.65 -30.96 -8.20
C ARG A 30 -33.89 -31.76 -8.60
N LYS A 31 -35.03 -31.05 -8.69
CA LYS A 31 -36.21 -31.50 -9.43
C LYS A 31 -35.75 -31.90 -10.84
N ARG A 32 -36.00 -33.15 -11.23
CA ARG A 32 -35.82 -33.63 -12.60
C ARG A 32 -36.83 -32.89 -13.49
N GLY A 33 -36.36 -31.87 -14.21
CA GLY A 33 -37.07 -31.32 -15.36
C GLY A 33 -37.03 -32.31 -16.51
N GLY A 34 -38.20 -32.70 -17.01
CA GLY A 34 -38.33 -33.59 -18.17
C GLY A 34 -37.83 -32.89 -19.44
N ALA A 35 -36.82 -33.45 -20.08
CA ALA A 35 -36.40 -33.07 -21.42
C ALA A 35 -36.92 -34.10 -22.44
N LYS A 36 -37.68 -33.59 -23.41
CA LYS A 36 -38.25 -34.32 -24.55
C LYS A 36 -37.17 -35.07 -25.33
N GLN A 37 -37.43 -36.35 -25.60
CA GLN A 37 -36.67 -37.15 -26.57
C GLN A 37 -37.05 -36.76 -27.99
N THR A 38 -36.09 -36.23 -28.75
CA THR A 38 -36.11 -36.23 -30.22
C THR A 38 -35.50 -37.55 -30.73
N LYS A 39 -36.28 -38.30 -31.52
CA LYS A 39 -35.87 -39.55 -32.16
C LYS A 39 -34.89 -39.27 -33.31
N GLY A 40 -33.64 -39.72 -33.16
CA GLY A 40 -32.70 -39.91 -34.27
C GLY A 40 -32.41 -41.40 -34.44
N LYS A 41 -32.85 -41.99 -35.55
CA LYS A 41 -32.52 -43.37 -35.95
C LYS A 41 -31.07 -43.42 -36.42
N GLY A 42 -30.24 -44.24 -35.77
CA GLY A 42 -28.92 -44.66 -36.26
C GLY A 42 -28.71 -46.14 -35.93
N LYS A 43 -28.71 -47.00 -36.95
CA LYS A 43 -28.40 -48.43 -36.86
C LYS A 43 -26.95 -48.60 -36.39
N SER A 44 -26.72 -49.45 -35.39
CA SER A 44 -25.45 -50.16 -35.26
C SER A 44 -25.69 -51.58 -34.74
N THR A 45 -24.83 -52.45 -35.22
CA THR A 45 -24.91 -53.90 -35.37
C THR A 45 -24.66 -54.69 -34.08
N GLY A 46 -25.33 -55.85 -34.00
CA GLY A 46 -25.09 -57.03 -33.16
C GLY A 46 -24.21 -56.93 -31.91
N LEU A 47 -24.84 -57.00 -30.74
CA LEU A 47 -24.18 -57.43 -29.50
C LEU A 47 -24.89 -58.68 -28.96
N ILE A 48 -24.06 -59.66 -28.60
CA ILE A 48 -24.36 -60.99 -28.09
C ILE A 48 -25.42 -60.96 -26.98
N ALA A 49 -26.33 -61.94 -26.98
CA ALA A 49 -27.44 -62.01 -26.03
C ALA A 49 -26.96 -62.10 -24.56
N VAL A 50 -27.43 -61.18 -23.73
CA VAL A 50 -27.18 -61.12 -22.28
C VAL A 50 -28.27 -61.92 -21.55
N ASP A 51 -27.87 -62.68 -20.54
CA ASP A 51 -28.74 -63.48 -19.67
C ASP A 51 -29.95 -62.67 -19.15
N PRO A 52 -31.17 -63.24 -19.13
CA PRO A 52 -32.40 -62.56 -18.69
C PRO A 52 -32.31 -61.87 -17.32
N LYS A 53 -31.45 -62.34 -16.42
CA LYS A 53 -31.29 -61.79 -15.05
C LYS A 53 -30.66 -60.40 -15.02
N PHE A 54 -30.01 -59.95 -16.09
CA PHE A 54 -29.28 -58.67 -16.15
C PHE A 54 -29.91 -57.60 -17.06
N LYS A 55 -31.13 -57.85 -17.59
CA LYS A 55 -31.84 -56.94 -18.51
C LYS A 55 -32.15 -55.54 -17.96
N LYS A 56 -32.04 -55.30 -16.65
CA LYS A 56 -32.36 -54.01 -16.01
C LYS A 56 -31.14 -53.16 -15.66
N VAL A 57 -29.91 -53.61 -15.95
CA VAL A 57 -28.68 -52.87 -15.62
C VAL A 57 -28.15 -52.16 -16.86
N ARG A 58 -28.03 -50.82 -16.82
CA ARG A 58 -27.50 -50.00 -17.94
C ARG A 58 -25.97 -50.01 -17.93
N GLY A 59 -25.34 -50.39 -19.04
CA GLY A 59 -23.88 -50.35 -19.25
C GLY A 59 -23.26 -51.74 -19.51
N LYS A 60 -21.94 -51.80 -19.76
CA LYS A 60 -21.14 -53.03 -20.00
C LYS A 60 -21.06 -54.00 -18.80
N LEU A 61 -21.97 -53.90 -17.83
CA LEU A 61 -21.99 -54.65 -16.57
C LEU A 61 -22.19 -56.17 -16.76
N GLY A 62 -22.81 -56.59 -17.87
CA GLY A 62 -22.89 -58.02 -18.23
C GLY A 62 -21.54 -58.63 -18.61
N LEU A 63 -20.60 -57.81 -19.11
CA LEU A 63 -19.25 -58.27 -19.50
C LEU A 63 -18.38 -58.50 -18.27
N LEU A 64 -18.40 -57.59 -17.29
CA LEU A 64 -17.69 -57.77 -16.01
C LEU A 64 -18.25 -58.93 -15.20
N HIS A 65 -19.56 -59.18 -15.25
CA HIS A 65 -20.13 -60.36 -14.61
C HIS A 65 -19.58 -61.65 -15.25
N LYS A 66 -19.62 -61.77 -16.58
CA LYS A 66 -19.03 -62.91 -17.30
C LYS A 66 -17.53 -63.06 -17.06
N VAL A 67 -16.78 -61.97 -17.06
CA VAL A 67 -15.35 -61.99 -16.73
C VAL A 67 -15.13 -62.44 -15.28
N ALA A 68 -16.00 -62.08 -14.34
CA ALA A 68 -15.89 -62.50 -12.94
C ALA A 68 -16.40 -63.93 -12.67
N THR A 69 -17.31 -64.49 -13.48
CA THR A 69 -17.90 -65.83 -13.27
C THR A 69 -17.44 -66.90 -14.26
N GLU A 70 -16.96 -66.55 -15.45
CA GLU A 70 -16.54 -67.48 -16.51
C GLU A 70 -15.01 -67.51 -16.73
N MET A 71 -14.26 -66.51 -16.21
CA MET A 71 -12.80 -66.46 -16.38
C MET A 71 -12.08 -67.16 -15.22
N PRO A 72 -11.08 -68.02 -15.50
CA PRO A 72 -10.25 -68.60 -14.45
C PRO A 72 -9.57 -67.52 -13.60
N LEU A 73 -9.50 -67.74 -12.29
CA LEU A 73 -8.87 -66.80 -11.35
C LEU A 73 -7.41 -66.49 -11.75
N ASP A 74 -6.70 -67.44 -12.36
CA ASP A 74 -5.31 -67.26 -12.80
C ASP A 74 -5.18 -66.14 -13.86
N VAL A 75 -6.13 -66.04 -14.79
CA VAL A 75 -6.13 -64.97 -15.81
C VAL A 75 -6.51 -63.62 -15.19
N ILE A 76 -7.42 -63.63 -14.21
CA ILE A 76 -7.77 -62.42 -13.45
C ILE A 76 -6.55 -61.92 -12.68
N PHE A 77 -5.81 -62.83 -12.04
CA PHE A 77 -4.61 -62.51 -11.29
C PHE A 77 -3.49 -62.00 -12.19
N GLU A 78 -3.27 -62.62 -13.35
CA GLU A 78 -2.35 -62.14 -14.38
C GLU A 78 -2.68 -60.71 -14.79
N ILE A 79 -3.96 -60.40 -15.08
CA ILE A 79 -4.38 -59.02 -15.40
C ILE A 79 -4.08 -58.07 -14.24
N PHE A 80 -4.37 -58.47 -13.01
CA PHE A 80 -4.13 -57.63 -11.84
C PHE A 80 -2.64 -57.37 -11.58
N MET A 81 -1.74 -58.27 -11.98
CA MET A 81 -0.30 -58.06 -11.86
C MET A 81 0.21 -56.92 -12.77
N TYR A 82 -0.51 -56.54 -13.83
CA TYR A 82 -0.16 -55.39 -14.68
C TYR A 82 -0.74 -54.05 -14.22
N LEU A 83 -1.50 -54.02 -13.11
CA LEU A 83 -2.10 -52.79 -12.59
C LEU A 83 -1.15 -52.02 -11.66
N GLU A 84 -1.46 -50.76 -11.38
CA GLU A 84 -0.79 -50.01 -10.31
C GLU A 84 -1.42 -50.33 -8.93
N PRO A 85 -0.69 -50.14 -7.82
CA PRO A 85 -1.22 -50.43 -6.47
C PRO A 85 -2.49 -49.65 -6.11
N LEU A 86 -2.66 -48.44 -6.65
CA LEU A 86 -3.89 -47.64 -6.46
C LEU A 86 -5.11 -48.26 -7.14
N ASP A 87 -4.91 -48.88 -8.30
CA ASP A 87 -5.98 -49.53 -9.06
C ASP A 87 -6.43 -50.80 -8.33
N ILE A 88 -5.49 -51.60 -7.83
CA ILE A 88 -5.80 -52.79 -7.01
C ILE A 88 -6.52 -52.38 -5.72
N LEU A 89 -6.06 -51.32 -5.06
CA LEU A 89 -6.72 -50.78 -3.87
C LEU A 89 -8.14 -50.33 -4.19
N SER A 90 -8.35 -49.65 -5.31
CA SER A 90 -9.68 -49.23 -5.77
C SER A 90 -10.57 -50.45 -6.05
N LEU A 91 -10.06 -51.45 -6.76
CA LEU A 91 -10.76 -52.70 -7.06
C LEU A 91 -11.17 -53.46 -5.81
N SER A 92 -10.28 -53.61 -4.84
CA SER A 92 -10.55 -54.26 -3.55
C SER A 92 -11.68 -53.59 -2.76
N ARG A 93 -11.95 -52.30 -3.02
CA ARG A 93 -13.00 -51.51 -2.35
C ARG A 93 -14.34 -51.53 -3.10
N THR A 94 -14.41 -52.12 -4.29
CA THR A 94 -15.64 -52.12 -5.11
C THR A 94 -16.67 -53.18 -4.70
N ASN A 95 -16.24 -54.39 -4.30
CA ASN A 95 -17.10 -55.50 -3.87
C ASN A 95 -16.39 -56.37 -2.82
N LYS A 96 -17.15 -56.99 -1.91
CA LYS A 96 -16.68 -57.93 -0.87
C LYS A 96 -15.93 -59.13 -1.44
N ASP A 97 -16.36 -59.65 -2.59
CA ASP A 97 -15.69 -60.81 -3.20
C ASP A 97 -14.28 -60.43 -3.68
N LEU A 98 -14.18 -59.28 -4.37
CA LEU A 98 -12.89 -58.71 -4.80
C LEU A 98 -12.04 -58.30 -3.60
N GLN A 99 -12.65 -57.80 -2.52
CA GLN A 99 -11.95 -57.50 -1.28
C GLN A 99 -11.31 -58.75 -0.68
N ASN A 100 -12.08 -59.84 -0.55
CA ASN A 100 -11.59 -61.11 -0.01
C ASN A 100 -10.51 -61.73 -0.91
N LEU A 101 -10.68 -61.61 -2.23
CA LEU A 101 -9.73 -62.11 -3.22
C LEU A 101 -8.41 -61.32 -3.20
N LEU A 102 -8.50 -59.99 -3.12
CA LEU A 102 -7.35 -59.06 -3.14
C LEU A 102 -6.79 -58.76 -1.75
N THR A 103 -7.23 -59.46 -0.71
CA THR A 103 -6.64 -59.32 0.62
C THR A 103 -5.21 -59.89 0.60
N PRO A 104 -4.19 -59.18 1.14
CA PRO A 104 -2.78 -59.59 1.03
C PRO A 104 -2.46 -61.02 1.50
N LYS A 105 -3.25 -61.60 2.40
CA LYS A 105 -3.09 -62.98 2.88
C LYS A 105 -3.31 -64.03 1.78
N SER A 106 -4.17 -63.75 0.80
CA SER A 106 -4.51 -64.65 -0.31
C SER A 106 -3.82 -64.27 -1.63
N SER A 107 -3.42 -62.99 -1.79
CA SER A 107 -2.95 -62.45 -3.07
C SER A 107 -1.76 -61.48 -2.95
N GLY A 108 -0.92 -61.63 -1.92
CA GLY A 108 0.23 -60.75 -1.70
C GLY A 108 1.19 -60.63 -2.89
N TYR A 109 1.33 -61.69 -3.70
CA TYR A 109 2.15 -61.68 -4.92
C TYR A 109 1.62 -60.70 -5.98
N ILE A 110 0.30 -60.51 -6.07
CA ILE A 110 -0.32 -59.57 -7.02
C ILE A 110 0.05 -58.13 -6.65
N TRP A 111 -0.04 -57.81 -5.35
CA TRP A 111 0.33 -56.49 -4.86
C TRP A 111 1.81 -56.19 -5.04
N LYS A 112 2.67 -57.20 -4.86
CA LYS A 112 4.10 -57.07 -5.09
C LYS A 112 4.40 -56.80 -6.57
N ALA A 113 3.80 -57.57 -7.48
CA ALA A 113 3.94 -57.34 -8.93
C ALA A 113 3.44 -55.95 -9.34
N ALA A 114 2.28 -55.53 -8.83
CA ALA A 114 1.74 -54.20 -9.09
C ALA A 114 2.63 -53.06 -8.58
N ARG A 115 3.32 -53.28 -7.46
CA ARG A 115 4.31 -52.32 -6.94
C ARG A 115 5.53 -52.22 -7.85
N GLU A 116 6.01 -53.36 -8.38
CA GLU A 116 7.16 -53.44 -9.29
C GLU A 116 6.88 -52.79 -10.66
N ASN A 117 5.62 -52.52 -11.02
CA ASN A 117 5.25 -51.73 -12.20
C ASN A 117 5.59 -50.23 -12.06
N ILE A 118 5.89 -49.74 -10.85
CA ILE A 118 6.23 -48.34 -10.61
C ILE A 118 7.74 -48.22 -10.37
N GLU A 119 8.40 -47.53 -11.30
CA GLU A 119 9.84 -47.25 -11.24
C GLU A 119 10.20 -46.42 -9.99
N ASP A 120 11.36 -46.73 -9.39
CA ASP A 120 11.96 -46.07 -8.22
C ASP A 120 11.10 -46.02 -6.94
N LEU A 121 9.97 -46.75 -6.89
CA LEU A 121 9.13 -46.81 -5.70
C LEU A 121 9.83 -47.60 -4.58
N PRO A 122 10.08 -47.00 -3.39
CA PRO A 122 10.75 -47.72 -2.32
C PRO A 122 9.94 -48.94 -1.83
N PRO A 123 10.59 -50.00 -1.31
CA PRO A 123 9.88 -51.16 -0.80
C PRO A 123 9.04 -50.82 0.44
N PRO A 124 7.95 -51.54 0.74
CA PRO A 124 7.12 -51.27 1.90
C PRO A 124 7.92 -51.42 3.20
N PRO A 125 7.66 -50.58 4.22
CA PRO A 125 8.22 -50.77 5.55
C PRO A 125 7.86 -52.13 6.15
N SER A 126 8.71 -52.68 7.01
CA SER A 126 8.53 -54.01 7.63
C SER A 126 7.29 -54.14 8.53
N ASP A 127 6.76 -53.05 9.03
CA ASP A 127 5.54 -52.97 9.87
C ASP A 127 4.26 -52.76 9.03
N MET A 128 4.35 -52.73 7.71
CA MET A 128 3.22 -52.52 6.80
C MET A 128 3.07 -53.63 5.77
N ASN A 129 1.83 -54.02 5.51
CA ASN A 129 1.53 -54.85 4.34
C ASN A 129 1.37 -54.01 3.07
N GLU A 130 1.46 -54.64 1.91
CA GLU A 130 1.40 -53.98 0.60
C GLU A 130 0.12 -53.14 0.39
N MET A 131 -1.03 -53.58 0.93
CA MET A 131 -2.29 -52.84 0.81
C MET A 131 -2.29 -51.57 1.68
N GLN A 132 -1.76 -51.63 2.90
CA GLN A 132 -1.57 -50.46 3.77
C GLN A 132 -0.58 -49.48 3.15
N TYR A 133 0.52 -50.00 2.59
CA TYR A 133 1.53 -49.22 1.89
C TYR A 133 0.92 -48.50 0.67
N ALA A 134 0.17 -49.21 -0.17
CA ALA A 134 -0.52 -48.63 -1.32
C ALA A 134 -1.51 -47.52 -0.89
N SER A 135 -2.25 -47.75 0.19
CA SER A 135 -3.16 -46.75 0.77
C SER A 135 -2.41 -45.50 1.25
N LEU A 136 -1.26 -45.66 1.90
CA LEU A 136 -0.46 -44.54 2.39
C LEU A 136 0.14 -43.71 1.24
N MET A 137 0.71 -44.39 0.24
CA MET A 137 1.44 -43.78 -0.87
C MET A 137 0.53 -43.13 -1.92
N PHE A 138 -0.62 -43.74 -2.23
CA PHE A 138 -1.41 -43.37 -3.43
C PHE A 138 -2.82 -42.90 -3.14
N ASP A 139 -3.42 -43.32 -2.02
CA ASP A 139 -4.77 -42.89 -1.67
C ASP A 139 -4.77 -41.42 -1.24
N ARG A 140 -5.90 -40.76 -1.43
CA ARG A 140 -6.11 -39.37 -1.00
C ARG A 140 -7.14 -39.25 0.11
N TYR A 141 -7.74 -40.34 0.57
CA TYR A 141 -8.72 -40.28 1.65
C TYR A 141 -8.09 -40.54 3.02
N CYS A 142 -8.67 -39.94 4.05
CA CYS A 142 -8.34 -40.21 5.45
C CYS A 142 -8.47 -41.71 5.74
N GLN A 143 -7.41 -42.35 6.22
CA GLN A 143 -7.39 -43.79 6.50
C GLN A 143 -8.23 -44.18 7.73
N VAL A 144 -8.67 -43.20 8.53
CA VAL A 144 -9.51 -43.41 9.71
C VAL A 144 -10.99 -43.35 9.37
N CYS A 145 -11.45 -42.32 8.65
CA CYS A 145 -12.87 -42.15 8.31
C CYS A 145 -13.23 -42.53 6.87
N ASN A 146 -12.24 -42.73 6.01
CA ASN A 146 -12.37 -43.08 4.59
C ASN A 146 -13.30 -42.14 3.78
N TYR A 147 -13.42 -40.89 4.20
CA TYR A 147 -14.36 -39.92 3.62
C TYR A 147 -13.70 -38.61 3.19
N HIS A 148 -12.92 -38.01 4.09
CA HIS A 148 -12.31 -36.72 3.82
C HIS A 148 -11.02 -36.86 2.98
N SER A 149 -10.90 -36.06 1.91
CA SER A 149 -9.64 -35.95 1.16
C SER A 149 -8.56 -35.30 2.04
N CYS A 150 -7.34 -35.82 1.97
CA CYS A 150 -6.18 -35.43 2.76
C CYS A 150 -4.97 -35.56 1.84
N ASP A 151 -4.26 -34.47 1.55
CA ASP A 151 -3.09 -34.52 0.66
C ASP A 151 -1.79 -34.83 1.43
N ASN A 152 -1.73 -34.52 2.72
CA ASN A 152 -0.53 -34.74 3.54
C ASN A 152 -0.48 -36.13 4.19
N VAL A 153 0.71 -36.74 4.15
CA VAL A 153 1.06 -37.95 4.90
C VAL A 153 1.85 -37.56 6.14
N PHE A 154 1.43 -38.06 7.31
CA PHE A 154 2.19 -37.89 8.55
C PHE A 154 3.20 -39.03 8.71
N TRP A 155 4.37 -38.90 8.10
CA TRP A 155 5.39 -39.97 8.04
C TRP A 155 5.83 -40.49 9.41
N SER A 156 5.98 -39.61 10.39
CA SER A 156 6.36 -40.00 11.77
C SER A 156 5.40 -41.00 12.41
N ILE A 157 4.12 -41.01 11.98
CA ILE A 157 3.10 -41.96 12.44
C ILE A 157 2.57 -42.85 11.29
N ARG A 158 3.18 -42.73 10.09
CA ARG A 158 2.82 -43.41 8.84
C ARG A 158 1.31 -43.46 8.57
N LEU A 159 0.64 -42.31 8.68
CA LEU A 159 -0.82 -42.22 8.59
C LEU A 159 -1.26 -41.02 7.76
N ARG A 160 -2.33 -41.19 6.98
CA ARG A 160 -3.10 -40.08 6.36
C ARG A 160 -4.39 -39.89 7.14
N ALA A 161 -4.55 -38.75 7.82
CA ALA A 161 -5.72 -38.47 8.64
C ALA A 161 -6.21 -37.03 8.46
N CYS A 162 -7.54 -36.84 8.48
CA CYS A 162 -8.12 -35.50 8.43
C CYS A 162 -8.03 -34.81 9.80
N LYS A 163 -8.15 -33.47 9.81
CA LYS A 163 -8.10 -32.66 11.05
C LYS A 163 -9.04 -33.18 12.14
N LYS A 164 -10.26 -33.63 11.78
CA LYS A 164 -11.23 -34.20 12.72
C LYS A 164 -10.74 -35.50 13.36
N CYS A 165 -10.14 -36.41 12.58
CA CYS A 165 -9.62 -37.68 13.09
C CYS A 165 -8.34 -37.49 13.90
N LEU A 166 -7.48 -36.53 13.54
CA LEU A 166 -6.29 -36.18 14.33
C LEU A 166 -6.66 -35.69 15.74
N GLY A 167 -7.79 -34.99 15.89
CA GLY A 167 -8.29 -34.55 17.19
C GLY A 167 -8.88 -35.65 18.08
N GLN A 168 -8.99 -36.90 17.61
CA GLN A 168 -9.55 -37.99 18.39
C GLN A 168 -8.50 -38.58 19.35
N THR A 169 -8.83 -38.63 20.64
CA THR A 169 -7.95 -39.18 21.70
C THR A 169 -7.69 -40.69 21.58
N THR A 170 -8.52 -41.38 20.79
CA THR A 170 -8.29 -42.78 20.42
C THR A 170 -7.12 -42.95 19.46
N LEU A 171 -6.85 -41.93 18.64
CA LEU A 171 -5.79 -41.93 17.63
C LEU A 171 -4.52 -41.27 18.13
N LEU A 172 -4.61 -40.05 18.68
CA LEU A 172 -3.48 -39.27 19.15
C LEU A 172 -3.70 -38.77 20.58
N LEU A 173 -2.63 -38.68 21.37
CA LEU A 173 -2.63 -38.18 22.74
C LEU A 173 -1.72 -36.96 22.88
N THR A 174 -2.15 -35.95 23.64
CA THR A 174 -1.27 -34.83 24.01
C THR A 174 -0.46 -35.15 25.27
N SER A 175 0.64 -34.42 25.51
CA SER A 175 1.41 -34.54 26.77
C SER A 175 0.52 -34.34 28.00
N GLU A 176 -0.48 -33.46 27.91
CA GLU A 176 -1.43 -33.21 28.99
C GLU A 176 -2.37 -34.40 29.24
N GLN A 177 -2.89 -35.02 28.18
CA GLN A 177 -3.72 -36.21 28.31
C GLN A 177 -2.92 -37.37 28.92
N ILE A 178 -1.67 -37.55 28.51
CA ILE A 178 -0.78 -38.58 29.07
C ILE A 178 -0.50 -38.31 30.56
N ARG A 179 -0.25 -37.05 30.94
CA ARG A 179 -0.15 -36.63 32.36
C ARG A 179 -1.37 -37.04 33.16
N ASN A 180 -2.56 -36.78 32.63
CA ASN A 180 -3.82 -37.06 33.30
C ASN A 180 -4.09 -38.57 33.42
N ILE A 181 -3.72 -39.37 32.41
CA ILE A 181 -3.86 -40.85 32.46
C ILE A 181 -3.00 -41.45 33.57
N HIS A 182 -1.84 -40.87 33.87
CA HIS A 182 -0.86 -41.42 34.82
C HIS A 182 -0.61 -40.53 36.03
N ALA A 183 -1.57 -39.68 36.44
CA ALA A 183 -1.36 -38.66 37.46
C ALA A 183 -0.70 -39.17 38.77
N SER A 184 -0.95 -40.42 39.17
CA SER A 184 -0.33 -41.07 40.34
C SER A 184 1.11 -41.56 40.13
N ASP A 185 1.46 -41.96 38.90
CA ASP A 185 2.78 -42.48 38.53
C ASP A 185 3.71 -41.36 38.00
N TYR A 186 3.12 -40.33 37.37
CA TYR A 186 3.80 -39.22 36.70
C TYR A 186 4.58 -38.31 37.68
N LEU A 187 4.11 -38.20 38.93
CA LEU A 187 4.73 -37.37 39.97
C LEU A 187 5.98 -38.00 40.60
N LYS A 188 6.21 -39.32 40.44
CA LYS A 188 7.33 -40.02 41.09
C LYS A 188 8.63 -40.02 40.28
N ASP A 189 8.57 -39.89 38.94
CA ASP A 189 9.73 -40.00 38.05
C ASP A 189 9.55 -39.17 36.75
N TYR A 190 9.41 -37.84 36.90
CA TYR A 190 9.14 -36.90 35.80
C TYR A 190 10.13 -36.99 34.63
N THR A 191 11.43 -37.15 34.91
CA THR A 191 12.49 -37.23 33.91
C THR A 191 12.35 -38.46 33.01
N LYS A 192 12.08 -39.63 33.58
CA LYS A 192 11.88 -40.89 32.81
C LYS A 192 10.64 -40.84 31.93
N MET A 193 9.61 -40.12 32.36
CA MET A 193 8.39 -39.97 31.57
C MET A 193 8.58 -39.05 30.37
N SER A 194 9.33 -37.96 30.52
CA SER A 194 9.74 -37.13 29.38
C SER A 194 10.59 -37.93 28.39
N ASP A 195 11.56 -38.70 28.89
CA ASP A 195 12.41 -39.56 28.09
C ASP A 195 11.61 -40.67 27.36
N LEU A 196 10.54 -41.19 27.97
CA LEU A 196 9.63 -42.17 27.36
C LEU A 196 8.86 -41.55 26.20
N LEU A 197 8.38 -40.31 26.33
CA LEU A 197 7.65 -39.61 25.28
C LEU A 197 8.50 -39.35 24.03
N ASP A 198 9.81 -39.09 24.19
CA ASP A 198 10.75 -38.95 23.07
C ASP A 198 10.85 -40.21 22.20
N LEU A 199 10.49 -41.37 22.74
CA LEU A 199 10.50 -42.65 22.02
C LEU A 199 9.21 -42.89 21.24
N VAL A 200 8.15 -42.15 21.55
CA VAL A 200 6.83 -42.39 20.96
C VAL A 200 6.71 -41.64 19.63
N PRO A 201 6.24 -42.31 18.55
CA PRO A 201 5.90 -41.67 17.30
C PRO A 201 4.99 -40.46 17.51
N TYR A 202 5.41 -39.28 17.08
CA TYR A 202 4.64 -38.05 17.28
C TYR A 202 4.52 -37.22 16.01
N ILE A 203 3.55 -36.31 16.02
CA ILE A 203 3.42 -35.21 15.06
C ILE A 203 3.45 -33.88 15.80
N SER A 204 4.05 -32.87 15.16
CA SER A 204 4.03 -31.49 15.62
C SER A 204 2.96 -30.75 14.83
N LEU A 205 1.94 -30.24 15.52
CA LEU A 205 0.88 -29.43 14.92
C LEU A 205 0.89 -28.05 15.56
N ARG A 206 0.55 -27.02 14.79
CA ARG A 206 0.42 -25.64 15.28
C ARG A 206 -1.04 -25.16 15.27
N PRO A 207 -1.93 -25.73 16.11
CA PRO A 207 -3.27 -25.17 16.25
C PRO A 207 -3.18 -23.77 16.88
N ARG A 208 -3.70 -22.75 16.20
CA ARG A 208 -3.72 -21.34 16.67
C ARG A 208 -2.33 -20.75 16.95
N GLY A 209 -1.32 -21.15 16.16
CA GLY A 209 0.05 -20.61 16.25
C GLY A 209 0.94 -21.21 17.34
N HIS A 210 0.41 -22.00 18.27
CA HIS A 210 1.21 -22.68 19.31
C HIS A 210 1.60 -24.09 18.90
N ARG A 211 2.89 -24.42 18.99
CA ARG A 211 3.41 -25.77 18.68
C ARG A 211 2.98 -26.75 19.78
N ASN A 212 2.14 -27.71 19.41
CA ASN A 212 1.70 -28.81 20.26
C ASN A 212 2.18 -30.15 19.67
N VAL A 213 2.71 -31.01 20.53
CA VAL A 213 3.15 -32.37 20.17
C VAL A 213 2.05 -33.38 20.48
N TRP A 214 1.73 -34.21 19.50
CA TRP A 214 0.69 -35.22 19.57
C TRP A 214 1.29 -36.59 19.30
N TYR A 215 1.16 -37.51 20.26
CA TYR A 215 1.74 -38.84 20.24
C TYR A 215 0.75 -39.87 19.71
N LEU A 216 1.22 -40.85 18.94
CA LEU A 216 0.40 -41.95 18.47
C LEU A 216 -0.08 -42.79 19.66
N ALA A 217 -1.39 -42.82 19.88
CA ALA A 217 -1.98 -43.38 21.10
C ALA A 217 -1.72 -44.89 21.23
N SER A 218 -1.74 -45.63 20.12
CA SER A 218 -1.43 -47.07 20.11
C SER A 218 0.03 -47.34 20.48
N ALA A 219 0.97 -46.60 19.88
CA ALA A 219 2.40 -46.74 20.15
C ALA A 219 2.74 -46.34 21.59
N TYR A 220 2.14 -45.27 22.11
CA TYR A 220 2.28 -44.88 23.52
C TYR A 220 1.85 -46.02 24.45
N ARG A 221 0.64 -46.58 24.25
CA ARG A 221 0.11 -47.66 25.09
C ARG A 221 1.02 -48.88 25.07
N GLN A 222 1.49 -49.30 23.90
CA GLN A 222 2.40 -50.43 23.77
C GLN A 222 3.72 -50.19 24.52
N LEU A 223 4.36 -49.05 24.26
CA LEU A 223 5.63 -48.70 24.89
C LEU A 223 5.49 -48.58 26.43
N TYR A 224 4.37 -48.05 26.90
CA TYR A 224 4.09 -47.95 28.33
C TYR A 224 3.88 -49.33 28.99
N THR A 225 3.24 -50.28 28.29
CA THR A 225 3.15 -51.67 28.76
C THR A 225 4.52 -52.32 28.85
N GLU A 226 5.39 -52.13 27.85
CA GLU A 226 6.78 -52.61 27.89
C GLU A 226 7.57 -51.98 29.05
N PHE A 227 7.42 -50.68 29.27
CA PHE A 227 8.04 -49.96 30.39
C PHE A 227 7.58 -50.53 31.74
N LYS A 228 6.29 -50.82 31.92
CA LYS A 228 5.77 -51.44 33.16
C LYS A 228 6.34 -52.83 33.40
N ALA A 229 6.59 -53.60 32.35
CA ALA A 229 7.17 -54.94 32.47
C ALA A 229 8.62 -54.90 32.98
N ILE A 230 9.42 -53.93 32.54
CA ILE A 230 10.83 -53.79 32.97
C ILE A 230 10.99 -53.05 34.30
N GLN A 231 9.96 -52.32 34.76
CA GLN A 231 10.00 -51.47 35.94
C GLN A 231 10.56 -52.14 37.22
N PRO A 232 10.23 -53.41 37.54
CA PRO A 232 10.81 -54.10 38.70
C PRO A 232 12.34 -54.29 38.60
N GLU A 233 12.86 -54.54 37.40
CA GLU A 233 14.30 -54.72 37.17
C GLU A 233 15.07 -53.41 37.30
N LEU A 234 14.44 -52.29 36.94
CA LEU A 234 15.02 -50.94 37.06
C LEU A 234 15.26 -50.51 38.52
N GLN A 235 14.52 -51.08 39.48
CA GLN A 235 14.75 -50.80 40.90
C GLN A 235 16.04 -51.46 41.42
N GLY A 236 16.46 -52.58 40.80
CA GLY A 236 17.68 -53.30 41.16
C GLY A 236 18.94 -52.81 40.43
N ASP A 237 18.78 -52.30 39.20
CA ASP A 237 19.90 -51.79 38.37
C ASP A 237 19.45 -50.61 37.49
N PRO A 238 19.79 -49.36 37.87
CA PRO A 238 19.46 -48.17 37.09
C PRO A 238 20.10 -48.12 35.68
N SER A 239 21.17 -48.89 35.41
CA SER A 239 21.83 -48.89 34.10
C SER A 239 20.96 -49.50 33.00
N ARG A 240 20.10 -50.47 33.35
CA ARG A 240 19.11 -51.08 32.44
C ARG A 240 18.15 -50.08 31.81
N TRP A 241 17.84 -48.98 32.49
CA TRP A 241 17.04 -47.91 31.93
C TRP A 241 17.72 -47.29 30.70
N PHE A 242 19.01 -46.97 30.82
CA PHE A 242 19.76 -46.34 29.74
C PHE A 242 19.93 -47.27 28.55
N ASP A 243 20.18 -48.56 28.78
CA ASP A 243 20.30 -49.56 27.72
C ASP A 243 18.97 -49.77 26.98
N TRP A 244 17.87 -49.95 27.71
CA TRP A 244 16.54 -50.10 27.11
C TRP A 244 16.10 -48.83 26.37
N HIS A 245 16.30 -47.65 26.97
CA HIS A 245 15.97 -46.37 26.36
C HIS A 245 16.81 -46.12 25.10
N ALA A 246 18.12 -46.38 25.14
CA ALA A 246 19.00 -46.26 23.98
C ALA A 246 18.58 -47.21 22.85
N SER A 247 18.22 -48.46 23.18
CA SER A 247 17.72 -49.43 22.21
C SER A 247 16.43 -48.95 21.54
N LYS A 248 15.45 -48.48 22.31
CA LYS A 248 14.18 -47.96 21.76
C LYS A 248 14.38 -46.67 20.97
N ARG A 249 15.31 -45.82 21.40
CA ARG A 249 15.68 -44.60 20.66
C ARG A 249 16.32 -44.96 19.33
N ALA A 250 17.18 -45.97 19.28
CA ALA A 250 17.76 -46.47 18.04
C ALA A 250 16.68 -47.00 17.08
N GLU A 251 15.74 -47.81 17.58
CA GLU A 251 14.61 -48.34 16.79
C GLU A 251 13.75 -47.20 16.18
N ASN A 252 13.37 -46.19 16.98
CA ASN A 252 12.59 -45.06 16.46
C ASN A 252 13.40 -44.21 15.47
N ASN A 253 14.70 -44.00 15.72
CA ASN A 253 15.59 -43.28 14.79
C ASN A 253 15.74 -44.02 13.47
N GLU A 254 15.87 -45.35 13.48
CA GLU A 254 15.89 -46.17 12.28
C GLU A 254 14.57 -46.08 11.52
N ARG A 255 13.43 -46.09 12.24
CA ARG A 255 12.10 -45.91 11.64
C ARG A 255 11.96 -44.55 10.95
N VAL A 256 12.44 -43.47 11.58
CA VAL A 256 12.44 -42.12 11.00
C VAL A 256 13.37 -42.03 9.79
N LYS A 257 14.57 -42.60 9.87
CA LYS A 257 15.50 -42.66 8.72
C LYS A 257 14.90 -43.46 7.56
N ALA A 258 14.26 -44.59 7.87
CA ALA A 258 13.59 -45.43 6.88
C ALA A 258 12.43 -44.71 6.20
N ASN A 259 11.85 -43.66 6.80
CA ASN A 259 10.80 -42.89 6.16
C ASN A 259 11.31 -41.96 5.04
N LYS A 260 12.60 -41.62 5.06
CA LYS A 260 13.14 -40.54 4.21
C LYS A 260 13.01 -40.81 2.70
N PRO A 261 13.27 -42.03 2.19
CA PRO A 261 13.09 -42.31 0.77
C PRO A 261 11.65 -42.10 0.29
N TYR A 262 10.64 -42.44 1.11
CA TYR A 262 9.25 -42.26 0.71
C TYR A 262 8.82 -40.78 0.67
N GLU A 263 9.32 -39.98 1.62
CA GLU A 263 9.14 -38.51 1.61
C GLU A 263 9.69 -37.89 0.32
N ILE A 264 10.91 -38.28 -0.04
CA ILE A 264 11.59 -37.78 -1.26
C ILE A 264 10.79 -38.20 -2.49
N TRP A 265 10.46 -39.47 -2.61
CA TRP A 265 9.75 -40.01 -3.78
C TRP A 265 8.37 -39.36 -3.97
N LEU A 266 7.57 -39.18 -2.91
CA LEU A 266 6.30 -38.46 -3.01
C LEU A 266 6.51 -36.98 -3.38
N GLY A 267 7.50 -36.33 -2.77
CA GLY A 267 7.82 -34.92 -3.06
C GLY A 267 8.24 -34.69 -4.51
N GLU A 268 9.07 -35.57 -5.07
CA GLU A 268 9.48 -35.52 -6.49
C GLU A 268 8.28 -35.68 -7.42
N ARG A 269 7.39 -36.65 -7.13
CA ARG A 269 6.19 -36.87 -7.93
C ARG A 269 5.21 -35.69 -7.86
N GLU A 270 5.07 -35.06 -6.69
CA GLU A 270 4.27 -33.85 -6.50
C GLU A 270 4.87 -32.66 -7.25
N ASN A 271 6.19 -32.49 -7.20
CA ASN A 271 6.92 -31.48 -7.95
C ASN A 271 6.76 -31.66 -9.46
N ASP A 272 6.88 -32.88 -9.97
CA ASP A 272 6.65 -33.21 -11.37
C ASP A 272 5.23 -32.87 -11.83
N ARG A 273 4.24 -33.19 -10.99
CA ARG A 273 2.84 -32.85 -11.24
C ARG A 273 2.64 -31.33 -11.23
N GLY A 274 3.27 -30.64 -10.28
CA GLY A 274 3.28 -29.17 -10.17
C GLY A 274 3.92 -28.51 -11.39
N GLY A 275 5.07 -29.03 -11.83
CA GLY A 275 5.78 -28.60 -13.03
C GLY A 275 4.93 -28.76 -14.29
N LYS A 276 4.29 -29.91 -14.49
CA LYS A 276 3.36 -30.15 -15.61
C LYS A 276 2.15 -29.21 -15.58
N ILE A 277 1.67 -28.80 -14.40
CA ILE A 277 0.59 -27.81 -14.26
C ILE A 277 1.10 -26.41 -14.61
N ALA A 278 2.27 -26.02 -14.11
CA ALA A 278 2.90 -24.73 -14.40
C ALA A 278 3.19 -24.60 -15.90
N GLU A 279 3.70 -25.64 -16.53
CA GLU A 279 3.98 -25.68 -17.96
C GLU A 279 2.70 -25.45 -18.79
N ARG A 280 1.60 -26.12 -18.43
CA ARG A 280 0.30 -25.89 -19.09
C ARG A 280 -0.21 -24.46 -18.93
N ARG A 281 -0.01 -23.83 -17.76
CA ARG A 281 -0.36 -22.42 -17.53
C ARG A 281 0.48 -21.48 -18.37
N ASN A 282 1.79 -21.72 -18.45
CA ASN A 282 2.73 -20.94 -19.25
C ASN A 282 2.40 -21.05 -20.74
N GLN A 283 2.10 -22.26 -21.22
CA GLN A 283 1.68 -22.47 -22.60
C GLN A 283 0.36 -21.73 -22.89
N ARG A 284 -0.63 -21.82 -22.00
CA ARG A 284 -1.89 -21.06 -22.14
C ARG A 284 -1.65 -19.56 -22.20
N LYS A 285 -0.75 -19.03 -21.37
CA LYS A 285 -0.37 -17.61 -21.41
C LYS A 285 0.23 -17.23 -22.76
N LYS A 286 1.16 -18.04 -23.27
CA LYS A 286 1.79 -17.83 -24.58
C LYS A 286 0.77 -17.84 -25.72
N ASP A 287 -0.15 -18.81 -25.72
CA ASP A 287 -1.21 -18.91 -26.73
C ASP A 287 -2.11 -17.65 -26.77
N ILE A 288 -2.41 -17.08 -25.59
CA ILE A 288 -3.18 -15.82 -25.48
C ILE A 288 -2.39 -14.64 -26.02
N GLU A 289 -1.10 -14.53 -25.66
CA GLU A 289 -0.22 -13.48 -26.16
C GLU A 289 -0.10 -13.53 -27.69
N ASP A 290 0.14 -14.71 -28.26
CA ASP A 290 0.29 -14.91 -29.70
C ASP A 290 -0.99 -14.54 -30.46
N ARG A 291 -2.18 -14.86 -29.90
CA ARG A 291 -3.47 -14.44 -30.47
C ARG A 291 -3.65 -12.92 -30.44
N LEU A 292 -3.28 -12.26 -29.34
CA LEU A 292 -3.36 -10.79 -29.24
C LEU A 292 -2.38 -10.10 -30.21
N ILE A 293 -1.16 -10.64 -30.36
CA ILE A 293 -0.18 -10.17 -31.34
C ILE A 293 -0.74 -10.30 -32.76
N THR A 294 -1.33 -11.45 -33.09
CA THR A 294 -1.97 -11.71 -34.39
C THR A 294 -3.12 -10.73 -34.68
N LEU A 295 -3.85 -10.30 -33.64
CA LEU A 295 -4.90 -9.29 -33.73
C LEU A 295 -4.38 -7.84 -33.80
N GLY A 296 -3.06 -7.63 -33.85
CA GLY A 296 -2.44 -6.31 -33.98
C GLY A 296 -2.13 -5.59 -32.67
N TRP A 297 -2.19 -6.28 -31.53
CA TRP A 297 -1.94 -5.70 -30.19
C TRP A 297 -0.52 -5.95 -29.67
N GLY A 298 0.43 -6.30 -30.54
CA GLY A 298 1.78 -6.71 -30.11
C GLY A 298 2.54 -5.65 -29.30
N ARG A 299 2.33 -4.36 -29.62
CA ARG A 299 2.98 -3.25 -28.91
C ARG A 299 2.44 -3.11 -27.47
N GLU A 300 1.13 -3.17 -27.30
CA GLU A 300 0.47 -3.09 -25.99
C GLU A 300 0.80 -4.32 -25.11
N VAL A 301 0.87 -5.52 -25.71
CA VAL A 301 1.31 -6.75 -25.01
C VAL A 301 2.72 -6.58 -24.46
N GLU A 302 3.66 -6.06 -25.26
CA GLU A 302 5.05 -5.84 -24.83
C GLU A 302 5.15 -4.79 -23.70
N GLU A 303 4.34 -3.73 -23.75
CA GLU A 303 4.28 -2.73 -22.69
C GLU A 303 3.80 -3.33 -21.36
N LEU A 304 2.74 -4.14 -21.40
CA LEU A 304 2.19 -4.80 -20.20
C LEU A 304 3.15 -5.85 -19.63
N LYS A 305 3.96 -6.50 -20.48
CA LYS A 305 5.06 -7.39 -20.04
C LYS A 305 6.10 -6.61 -19.25
N LYS A 306 6.58 -5.48 -19.77
CA LYS A 306 7.57 -4.63 -19.09
C LYS A 306 7.09 -4.15 -17.72
N LYS A 307 5.81 -3.79 -17.60
CA LYS A 307 5.21 -3.32 -16.35
C LYS A 307 4.82 -4.43 -15.37
N ARG A 308 5.07 -5.72 -15.69
CA ARG A 308 4.57 -6.91 -14.95
C ARG A 308 3.04 -6.92 -14.72
N ALA A 309 2.29 -6.05 -15.40
CA ALA A 309 0.86 -5.86 -15.21
C ALA A 309 0.04 -6.99 -15.85
N PHE A 310 0.57 -7.60 -16.93
CA PHE A 310 -0.13 -8.62 -17.71
C PHE A 310 -0.55 -9.83 -16.86
N SER A 311 0.35 -10.34 -16.00
CA SER A 311 0.07 -11.51 -15.16
C SER A 311 -0.74 -11.19 -13.90
N TYR A 312 -0.70 -9.94 -13.43
CA TYR A 312 -1.42 -9.52 -12.22
C TYR A 312 -2.91 -9.30 -12.51
N ILE A 313 -3.25 -8.62 -13.60
CA ILE A 313 -4.63 -8.20 -13.90
C ILE A 313 -5.54 -9.40 -14.22
N LEU A 314 -5.00 -10.45 -14.83
CA LEU A 314 -5.78 -11.59 -15.31
C LEU A 314 -5.26 -12.95 -14.79
N HIS A 315 -4.72 -12.96 -13.58
CA HIS A 315 -4.17 -14.17 -12.94
C HIS A 315 -5.17 -15.35 -12.95
N LYS A 316 -6.48 -15.09 -12.89
CA LYS A 316 -7.52 -16.14 -12.95
C LYS A 316 -7.65 -16.78 -14.33
N GLN A 317 -7.59 -15.99 -15.40
CA GLN A 317 -7.72 -16.47 -16.79
C GLN A 317 -6.45 -17.20 -17.26
N PHE A 318 -5.28 -16.79 -16.75
CA PHE A 318 -3.99 -17.46 -17.00
C PHE A 318 -3.74 -18.67 -16.09
N GLY A 319 -4.28 -18.69 -14.87
CA GLY A 319 -4.04 -19.73 -13.87
C GLY A 319 -4.74 -21.07 -14.14
N THR A 320 -5.49 -21.20 -15.23
CA THR A 320 -6.19 -22.44 -15.57
C THR A 320 -5.26 -23.36 -16.36
N ALA A 321 -5.07 -24.61 -15.91
CA ALA A 321 -4.18 -25.59 -16.56
C ALA A 321 -4.81 -26.32 -17.75
N THR A 322 -5.94 -25.85 -18.26
CA THR A 322 -6.63 -26.42 -19.44
C THR A 322 -6.10 -25.80 -20.73
N LYS A 323 -6.09 -26.58 -21.81
CA LYS A 323 -5.76 -26.08 -23.15
C LYS A 323 -6.78 -25.03 -23.57
N LEU A 324 -6.32 -23.91 -24.13
CA LEU A 324 -7.21 -22.87 -24.64
C LEU A 324 -7.94 -23.40 -25.88
N THR A 325 -9.26 -23.59 -25.75
CA THR A 325 -10.12 -23.94 -26.88
C THR A 325 -10.68 -22.69 -27.56
N GLU A 326 -11.14 -22.82 -28.80
CA GLU A 326 -11.70 -21.68 -29.53
C GLU A 326 -12.95 -21.10 -28.85
N GLY A 327 -13.81 -21.98 -28.29
CA GLY A 327 -14.98 -21.56 -27.54
C GLY A 327 -14.66 -20.89 -26.19
N GLU A 328 -13.51 -21.23 -25.57
CA GLU A 328 -13.02 -20.50 -24.39
C GLU A 328 -12.43 -19.15 -24.76
N TRP A 329 -11.66 -19.09 -25.86
CA TRP A 329 -11.09 -17.85 -26.36
C TRP A 329 -12.18 -16.80 -26.62
N GLN A 330 -13.26 -17.17 -27.30
CA GLN A 330 -14.38 -16.26 -27.57
C GLN A 330 -15.02 -15.67 -26.29
N LYS A 331 -14.96 -16.38 -25.16
CA LYS A 331 -15.50 -15.89 -23.88
C LYS A 331 -14.57 -14.91 -23.19
N ILE A 332 -13.25 -15.15 -23.25
CA ILE A 332 -12.26 -14.34 -22.53
C ILE A 332 -11.71 -13.18 -23.37
N ALA A 333 -11.75 -13.29 -24.71
CA ALA A 333 -11.21 -12.30 -25.63
C ALA A 333 -11.73 -10.87 -25.39
N PRO A 334 -13.03 -10.62 -25.11
CA PRO A 334 -13.52 -9.26 -24.86
C PRO A 334 -12.80 -8.55 -23.71
N ASP A 335 -12.49 -9.25 -22.62
CA ASP A 335 -11.78 -8.68 -21.47
C ASP A 335 -10.34 -8.30 -21.85
N PHE A 336 -9.67 -9.14 -22.63
CA PHE A 336 -8.33 -8.84 -23.14
C PHE A 336 -8.35 -7.66 -24.10
N LEU A 337 -9.30 -7.60 -25.03
CA LEU A 337 -9.42 -6.50 -25.99
C LEU A 337 -9.70 -5.17 -25.30
N LYS A 338 -10.56 -5.17 -24.28
CA LYS A 338 -10.80 -3.99 -23.44
C LYS A 338 -9.50 -3.55 -22.75
N LEU A 339 -8.77 -4.47 -22.13
CA LEU A 339 -7.48 -4.16 -21.50
C LEU A 339 -6.46 -3.61 -22.51
N MET A 340 -6.40 -4.17 -23.72
CA MET A 340 -5.50 -3.66 -24.76
C MET A 340 -5.88 -2.26 -25.21
N GLN A 341 -7.18 -1.98 -25.37
CA GLN A 341 -7.68 -0.65 -25.68
C GLN A 341 -7.35 0.35 -24.57
N ASP A 342 -7.64 0.02 -23.31
CA ASP A 342 -7.32 0.87 -22.16
C ASP A 342 -5.80 1.15 -22.09
N THR A 343 -4.97 0.14 -22.39
CA THR A 343 -3.51 0.28 -22.43
C THR A 343 -3.07 1.22 -23.56
N ARG A 344 -3.63 1.07 -24.76
CA ARG A 344 -3.38 1.95 -25.89
C ARG A 344 -3.79 3.39 -25.59
N ASP A 345 -4.97 3.60 -25.02
CA ASP A 345 -5.48 4.93 -24.68
C ASP A 345 -4.63 5.60 -23.59
N ASN A 346 -4.18 4.83 -22.61
CA ASN A 346 -3.21 5.31 -21.61
C ASN A 346 -1.87 5.70 -22.24
N ARG A 347 -1.36 4.89 -23.17
CA ARG A 347 -0.10 5.18 -23.87
C ARG A 347 -0.22 6.45 -24.71
N LEU A 348 -1.28 6.56 -25.53
CA LEU A 348 -1.52 7.73 -26.37
C LEU A 348 -1.70 9.00 -25.54
N ARG A 349 -2.42 8.92 -24.41
CA ARG A 349 -2.50 10.02 -23.45
C ARG A 349 -1.12 10.39 -22.90
N ALA A 350 -0.35 9.42 -22.42
CA ALA A 350 0.99 9.68 -21.88
C ALA A 350 1.95 10.29 -22.92
N GLU A 351 1.93 9.80 -24.17
CA GLU A 351 2.72 10.36 -25.28
C GLU A 351 2.30 11.81 -25.58
N ARG A 352 0.99 12.08 -25.66
CA ARG A 352 0.45 13.43 -25.85
C ARG A 352 0.85 14.37 -24.71
N THR A 353 0.62 13.96 -23.46
CA THR A 353 0.95 14.72 -22.26
C THR A 353 2.45 15.03 -22.21
N ALA A 354 3.32 14.08 -22.59
CA ALA A 354 4.77 14.29 -22.58
C ALA A 354 5.23 15.35 -23.60
N VAL A 355 4.65 15.36 -24.81
CA VAL A 355 4.94 16.39 -25.83
C VAL A 355 4.45 17.75 -25.36
N LEU A 356 3.20 17.84 -24.92
CA LEU A 356 2.61 19.08 -24.45
C LEU A 356 3.40 19.65 -23.27
N ARG A 357 3.77 18.81 -22.30
CA ARG A 357 4.60 19.22 -21.16
C ARG A 357 5.89 19.91 -21.59
N LYS A 358 6.59 19.38 -22.60
CA LYS A 358 7.81 20.02 -23.12
C LYS A 358 7.52 21.42 -23.66
N ARG A 359 6.44 21.57 -24.44
CA ARG A 359 6.02 22.89 -24.97
C ARG A 359 5.65 23.87 -23.85
N HIS A 360 4.94 23.42 -22.82
CA HIS A 360 4.56 24.26 -21.68
C HIS A 360 5.77 24.73 -20.88
N VAL A 361 6.74 23.85 -20.63
CA VAL A 361 8.00 24.21 -19.93
C VAL A 361 8.82 25.22 -20.73
N ALA A 362 8.88 25.07 -22.06
CA ALA A 362 9.53 26.04 -22.93
C ALA A 362 8.84 27.42 -22.85
N LEU A 363 7.51 27.45 -22.97
CA LEU A 363 6.74 28.68 -22.85
C LEU A 363 6.90 29.34 -21.48
N GLN A 364 6.92 28.58 -20.39
CA GLN A 364 7.12 29.11 -19.04
C GLN A 364 8.49 29.78 -18.89
N ARG A 365 9.54 29.15 -19.42
CA ARG A 365 10.89 29.74 -19.45
C ARG A 365 10.88 31.06 -20.22
N LEU A 366 10.36 31.05 -21.46
CA LEU A 366 10.31 32.25 -22.31
C LEU A 366 9.48 33.37 -21.68
N TYR A 367 8.37 33.04 -21.02
CA TYR A 367 7.54 34.02 -20.32
C TYR A 367 8.25 34.64 -19.11
N ASN A 368 8.97 33.83 -18.34
CA ASN A 368 9.79 34.35 -17.23
C ASN A 368 10.91 35.27 -17.74
N ASP A 369 11.55 34.92 -18.85
CA ASP A 369 12.56 35.76 -19.51
C ASP A 369 11.97 37.07 -20.03
N TYR A 370 10.76 37.01 -20.62
CA TYR A 370 10.01 38.17 -21.05
C TYR A 370 9.70 39.11 -19.87
N ILE A 371 9.18 38.57 -18.75
CA ILE A 371 8.93 39.36 -17.54
C ILE A 371 10.24 39.97 -17.03
N ALA A 372 11.33 39.20 -16.97
CA ALA A 372 12.60 39.69 -16.46
C ALA A 372 13.16 40.87 -17.28
N LYS A 373 12.99 40.85 -18.61
CA LYS A 373 13.42 41.94 -19.51
C LYS A 373 12.54 43.19 -19.40
N ASN A 374 11.21 43.00 -19.31
CA ASN A 374 10.26 44.12 -19.32
C ASN A 374 10.01 44.73 -17.93
N ALA A 375 10.22 43.98 -16.85
CA ALA A 375 10.09 44.49 -15.48
C ALA A 375 11.16 45.53 -15.11
N SER A 376 12.34 45.50 -15.75
CA SER A 376 13.38 46.51 -15.56
C SER A 376 13.11 47.83 -16.29
N GLU A 377 12.27 47.81 -17.33
CA GLU A 377 11.93 49.00 -18.14
C GLU A 377 10.64 49.68 -17.69
N GLN A 378 9.73 48.92 -17.05
CA GLN A 378 8.43 49.39 -16.56
C GLN A 378 8.31 49.11 -15.06
N THR A 379 8.82 50.03 -14.23
CA THR A 379 8.94 49.92 -12.76
C THR A 379 7.61 49.73 -12.00
N SER A 380 6.46 49.62 -12.68
CA SER A 380 5.13 49.50 -12.06
C SER A 380 4.18 48.49 -12.74
N ALA A 381 4.60 47.79 -13.78
CA ALA A 381 3.71 46.86 -14.50
C ALA A 381 3.60 45.51 -13.76
N ILE A 382 2.38 45.14 -13.35
CA ILE A 382 2.10 43.81 -12.80
C ILE A 382 1.72 42.88 -13.95
N PHE A 383 2.49 41.81 -14.08
CA PHE A 383 2.29 40.81 -15.11
C PHE A 383 1.33 39.71 -14.62
N PRO A 384 0.45 39.19 -15.50
CA PRO A 384 -0.39 38.04 -15.19
C PRO A 384 0.47 36.84 -14.78
N PRO A 385 0.02 36.01 -13.82
CA PRO A 385 0.72 34.77 -13.53
C PRO A 385 0.62 33.82 -14.74
N PHE A 386 1.55 32.87 -14.84
CA PHE A 386 1.64 31.99 -16.00
C PHE A 386 0.35 31.18 -16.25
N GLY A 387 -0.42 30.88 -15.19
CA GLY A 387 -1.73 30.26 -15.32
C GLY A 387 -2.70 31.09 -16.19
N ASP A 388 -2.74 32.41 -16.07
CA ASP A 388 -3.56 33.26 -16.95
C ASP A 388 -3.05 33.25 -18.39
N ILE A 389 -1.74 33.23 -18.59
CA ILE A 389 -1.13 33.13 -19.92
C ILE A 389 -1.53 31.83 -20.61
N MET A 390 -1.51 30.71 -19.90
CA MET A 390 -1.91 29.42 -20.42
C MET A 390 -3.38 29.38 -20.87
N PHE A 391 -4.26 30.12 -20.20
CA PHE A 391 -5.70 30.14 -20.48
C PHE A 391 -6.13 31.28 -21.42
N SER A 392 -5.21 32.18 -21.77
CA SER A 392 -5.45 33.31 -22.68
C SER A 392 -5.72 32.90 -24.14
N LYS A 393 -5.41 31.65 -24.50
CA LYS A 393 -5.41 31.11 -25.87
C LYS A 393 -4.40 31.74 -26.83
N ILE A 394 -3.57 32.68 -26.36
CA ILE A 394 -2.55 33.37 -27.18
C ILE A 394 -1.59 32.37 -27.83
N PHE A 395 -1.26 31.31 -27.09
CA PHE A 395 -0.30 30.29 -27.50
C PHE A 395 -0.96 28.98 -27.98
N ASP A 396 -2.29 28.92 -28.09
CA ASP A 396 -3.00 27.72 -28.55
C ASP A 396 -2.53 27.19 -29.91
N PRO A 397 -2.21 28.05 -30.91
CA PRO A 397 -1.67 27.58 -32.19
C PRO A 397 -0.39 26.72 -32.06
N VAL A 398 0.49 27.10 -31.14
CA VAL A 398 1.77 26.41 -30.90
C VAL A 398 1.58 25.22 -29.95
N LEU A 399 0.75 25.39 -28.92
CA LEU A 399 0.54 24.39 -27.89
C LEU A 399 -0.33 23.23 -28.38
N TRP A 400 -1.48 23.52 -28.98
CA TRP A 400 -2.54 22.56 -29.30
C TRP A 400 -2.69 22.28 -30.79
N ASP A 401 -2.64 23.30 -31.64
CA ASP A 401 -2.92 23.13 -33.07
C ASP A 401 -1.72 22.57 -33.85
N THR A 402 -0.51 22.71 -33.29
CA THR A 402 0.70 22.12 -33.86
C THR A 402 0.71 20.60 -33.65
N PRO A 403 0.84 19.78 -34.71
CA PRO A 403 0.90 18.32 -34.61
C PRO A 403 1.96 17.83 -33.60
N LEU A 404 1.67 16.74 -32.87
CA LEU A 404 2.51 16.27 -31.75
C LEU A 404 3.90 15.77 -32.18
N ASP A 405 4.06 15.40 -33.45
CA ASP A 405 5.31 14.95 -34.07
C ASP A 405 6.16 16.10 -34.62
N THR A 406 5.62 17.31 -34.68
CA THR A 406 6.35 18.50 -35.12
C THR A 406 7.24 19.04 -34.00
N ILE A 407 8.51 19.28 -34.33
CA ILE A 407 9.49 19.89 -33.42
C ILE A 407 9.15 21.37 -33.30
N VAL A 408 8.85 21.81 -32.08
CA VAL A 408 8.61 23.22 -31.73
C VAL A 408 9.90 23.81 -31.14
N THR A 409 10.28 24.96 -31.64
CA THR A 409 11.42 25.78 -31.23
C THR A 409 10.95 27.00 -30.43
N ASP A 410 11.89 27.73 -29.82
CA ASP A 410 11.55 28.92 -29.04
C ASP A 410 10.99 30.05 -29.93
N ASP A 411 11.44 30.14 -31.18
CA ASP A 411 11.02 31.18 -32.13
C ASP A 411 9.54 31.04 -32.52
N ASP A 412 8.98 29.83 -32.47
CA ASP A 412 7.57 29.56 -32.78
C ASP A 412 6.61 30.27 -31.81
N PHE A 413 7.07 30.68 -30.63
CA PHE A 413 6.27 31.42 -29.65
C PHE A 413 6.25 32.94 -29.88
N SER A 414 7.09 33.47 -30.78
CA SER A 414 7.33 34.91 -30.94
C SER A 414 6.05 35.69 -31.23
N ASP A 415 5.19 35.18 -32.12
CA ASP A 415 3.90 35.80 -32.46
C ASP A 415 2.99 35.97 -31.25
N GLY A 416 3.03 35.01 -30.31
CA GLY A 416 2.25 35.09 -29.07
C GLY A 416 2.75 36.22 -28.17
N PHE A 417 4.07 36.41 -28.07
CA PHE A 417 4.66 37.48 -27.27
C PHE A 417 4.30 38.88 -27.77
N THR A 418 4.03 39.07 -29.06
CA THR A 418 3.55 40.36 -29.60
C THR A 418 2.18 40.75 -29.04
N LYS A 419 1.37 39.78 -28.59
CA LYS A 419 0.01 39.98 -28.06
C LYS A 419 -0.02 40.15 -26.54
N ILE A 420 1.09 39.85 -25.85
CA ILE A 420 1.18 39.91 -24.38
C ILE A 420 0.92 41.32 -23.82
N PRO A 421 1.45 42.42 -24.38
CA PRO A 421 1.19 43.76 -23.84
C PRO A 421 -0.30 44.09 -23.75
N ALA A 422 -1.05 43.86 -24.83
CA ALA A 422 -2.50 44.09 -24.86
C ALA A 422 -3.24 43.20 -23.86
N PHE A 423 -2.82 41.94 -23.72
CA PHE A 423 -3.39 41.02 -22.74
C PHE A 423 -3.11 41.45 -21.30
N VAL A 424 -1.92 41.95 -20.99
CA VAL A 424 -1.56 42.46 -19.66
C VAL A 424 -2.47 43.64 -19.27
N GLU A 425 -2.76 44.55 -20.20
CA GLU A 425 -3.69 45.65 -19.96
C GLU A 425 -5.12 45.18 -19.71
N GLU A 426 -5.62 44.25 -20.52
CA GLU A 426 -6.96 43.67 -20.37
C GLU A 426 -7.09 42.90 -19.05
N TRP A 427 -6.08 42.08 -18.74
CA TRP A 427 -6.03 41.30 -17.51
C TRP A 427 -6.01 42.20 -16.27
N ASN A 428 -5.18 43.25 -16.25
CA ASN A 428 -5.14 44.21 -15.14
C ASN A 428 -6.51 44.89 -14.96
N LYS A 429 -7.14 45.37 -16.04
CA LYS A 429 -8.50 45.96 -15.97
C LYS A 429 -9.52 44.97 -15.38
N LYS A 430 -9.49 43.72 -15.85
CA LYS A 430 -10.39 42.66 -15.40
C LYS A 430 -10.21 42.36 -13.92
N ILE A 431 -8.99 42.09 -13.47
CA ILE A 431 -8.74 41.71 -12.07
C ILE A 431 -8.96 42.89 -11.12
N THR A 432 -8.60 44.11 -11.51
CA THR A 432 -8.92 45.31 -10.72
C THR A 432 -10.44 45.48 -10.57
N GLN A 433 -11.22 45.21 -11.62
CA GLN A 433 -12.69 45.19 -11.53
C GLN A 433 -13.21 44.07 -10.60
N GLU A 434 -12.66 42.86 -10.68
CA GLU A 434 -13.03 41.75 -9.77
C GLU A 434 -12.75 42.08 -8.30
N LEU A 435 -11.62 42.75 -8.01
CA LEU A 435 -11.30 43.22 -6.66
C LEU A 435 -12.26 44.32 -6.20
N LEU A 436 -12.61 45.26 -7.08
CA LEU A 436 -13.58 46.31 -6.78
C LEU A 436 -14.94 45.71 -6.41
N GLU A 437 -15.44 44.76 -7.20
CA GLU A 437 -16.70 44.06 -6.93
C GLU A 437 -16.67 43.30 -5.60
N LEU A 438 -15.49 42.84 -5.17
CA LEU A 438 -15.32 42.19 -3.88
C LEU A 438 -15.47 43.19 -2.72
N VAL A 439 -14.89 44.39 -2.84
CA VAL A 439 -15.01 45.46 -1.84
C VAL A 439 -16.43 46.02 -1.82
N GLN A 440 -17.05 46.22 -2.98
CA GLN A 440 -18.40 46.77 -3.12
C GLN A 440 -19.51 45.93 -2.45
N LYS A 441 -19.26 44.65 -2.20
CA LYS A 441 -20.17 43.79 -1.40
C LYS A 441 -20.33 44.29 0.03
N SER A 442 -19.32 44.94 0.58
CA SER A 442 -19.33 45.51 1.94
C SER A 442 -19.41 47.03 1.94
N GLU A 443 -18.87 47.68 0.91
CA GLU A 443 -18.86 49.14 0.75
C GLU A 443 -19.34 49.55 -0.65
N PRO A 444 -20.65 49.68 -0.89
CA PRO A 444 -21.21 49.90 -2.23
C PRO A 444 -20.73 51.19 -2.92
N SER A 445 -20.24 52.17 -2.17
CA SER A 445 -19.68 53.42 -2.69
C SER A 445 -18.21 53.33 -3.12
N ALA A 446 -17.56 52.17 -2.93
CA ALA A 446 -16.17 52.00 -3.29
C ALA A 446 -15.94 52.19 -4.80
N THR A 447 -14.84 52.87 -5.12
CA THR A 447 -14.37 53.12 -6.49
C THR A 447 -13.02 52.43 -6.71
N ILE A 448 -12.49 52.47 -7.94
CA ILE A 448 -11.16 51.91 -8.23
C ILE A 448 -10.08 52.52 -7.34
N ASP A 449 -10.18 53.83 -7.05
CA ASP A 449 -9.22 54.54 -6.18
C ASP A 449 -9.26 53.99 -4.74
N THR A 450 -10.43 53.53 -4.28
CA THR A 450 -10.59 52.88 -2.97
C THR A 450 -9.69 51.65 -2.82
N LEU A 451 -9.34 50.94 -3.90
CA LEU A 451 -8.45 49.79 -3.83
C LEU A 451 -7.05 50.16 -3.34
N ALA A 452 -6.55 51.33 -3.74
CA ALA A 452 -5.23 51.81 -3.35
C ALA A 452 -5.18 52.39 -1.92
N HIS A 453 -6.33 52.58 -1.27
CA HIS A 453 -6.38 53.09 0.10
C HIS A 453 -5.78 52.09 1.08
N LEU A 454 -5.03 52.59 2.08
CA LEU A 454 -4.43 51.78 3.14
C LEU A 454 -5.46 50.96 3.93
N THR A 455 -6.69 51.47 4.03
CA THR A 455 -7.80 50.79 4.71
C THR A 455 -8.36 49.61 3.92
N THR A 456 -8.03 49.46 2.64
CA THR A 456 -8.53 48.36 1.82
C THR A 456 -7.61 47.15 1.94
N VAL A 457 -8.01 46.23 2.83
CA VAL A 457 -7.17 45.08 3.20
C VAL A 457 -7.78 43.77 2.70
N PHE A 458 -6.97 43.02 1.95
CA PHE A 458 -7.29 41.68 1.48
C PHE A 458 -6.59 40.62 2.32
N THR A 459 -7.12 39.40 2.31
CA THR A 459 -6.58 38.25 3.03
C THR A 459 -6.52 37.02 2.14
N CYS A 460 -5.53 36.18 2.41
CA CYS A 460 -5.41 34.84 1.83
C CYS A 460 -5.83 33.80 2.89
N PRO A 461 -6.97 33.09 2.71
CA PRO A 461 -7.49 32.14 3.69
C PRO A 461 -6.73 30.80 3.77
N GLY A 462 -5.75 30.58 2.89
CA GLY A 462 -5.10 29.27 2.72
C GLY A 462 -3.87 29.00 3.57
N TRP A 463 -3.15 27.95 3.18
CA TRP A 463 -1.92 27.42 3.80
C TRP A 463 -0.72 28.38 3.79
N CYS A 464 -0.92 29.63 3.38
CA CYS A 464 0.06 30.68 3.49
C CYS A 464 0.33 30.93 4.98
N ARG A 465 1.42 30.36 5.50
CA ARG A 465 1.83 30.48 6.92
C ARG A 465 1.99 31.93 7.38
N SER A 466 2.01 32.90 6.46
CA SER A 466 2.17 34.30 6.81
C SER A 466 0.85 35.01 7.15
N ARG A 467 -0.33 34.45 6.81
CA ARG A 467 -1.68 35.06 6.97
C ARG A 467 -1.67 36.58 6.75
N THR A 468 -0.85 37.03 5.81
CA THR A 468 -0.44 38.44 5.76
C THR A 468 -1.58 39.26 5.18
N PRO A 469 -1.97 40.36 5.83
CA PRO A 469 -2.80 41.38 5.22
C PRO A 469 -2.16 41.86 3.91
N LEU A 470 -2.93 41.89 2.82
CA LEU A 470 -2.47 42.27 1.48
C LEU A 470 -3.15 43.58 1.08
N GLY A 471 -2.34 44.56 0.65
CA GLY A 471 -2.84 45.78 0.02
C GLY A 471 -2.87 45.65 -1.51
N TYR A 472 -3.49 46.62 -2.16
CA TYR A 472 -3.32 46.82 -3.60
C TYR A 472 -2.04 47.65 -3.87
N PRO A 473 -1.21 47.29 -4.85
CA PRO A 473 -1.44 46.22 -5.83
C PRO A 473 -0.77 44.87 -5.47
N GLN A 474 -0.18 44.74 -4.27
CA GLN A 474 0.57 43.54 -3.84
C GLN A 474 -0.29 42.27 -3.79
N VAL A 475 -1.61 42.39 -3.61
CA VAL A 475 -2.57 41.29 -3.67
C VAL A 475 -2.52 40.55 -5.03
N LEU A 476 -2.17 41.25 -6.11
CA LEU A 476 -2.14 40.70 -7.47
C LEU A 476 -0.97 39.72 -7.67
N SER A 477 0.17 39.97 -7.02
CA SER A 477 1.38 39.13 -7.13
C SER A 477 1.42 37.99 -6.11
N HIS A 478 0.40 37.85 -5.25
CA HIS A 478 0.43 36.86 -4.19
C HIS A 478 0.36 35.41 -4.72
N PRO A 479 1.38 34.55 -4.47
CA PRO A 479 1.48 33.23 -5.13
C PRO A 479 0.34 32.27 -4.81
N CYS A 480 -0.36 32.43 -3.68
CA CYS A 480 -1.47 31.55 -3.33
C CYS A 480 -2.71 31.75 -4.21
N PHE A 481 -2.80 32.85 -4.97
CA PHE A 481 -3.91 33.05 -5.89
C PHE A 481 -3.64 32.49 -7.28
N SER A 482 -2.39 32.16 -7.60
CA SER A 482 -1.99 31.54 -8.86
C SER A 482 -1.43 30.13 -8.71
N GLY A 483 -1.34 29.60 -7.49
CA GLY A 483 -0.87 28.23 -7.23
C GLY A 483 -1.57 27.54 -6.06
N CYS A 484 -1.72 26.22 -6.14
CA CYS A 484 -2.34 25.40 -5.08
C CYS A 484 -1.48 24.17 -4.78
N ARG A 485 -1.12 23.94 -3.51
CA ARG A 485 -0.32 22.77 -3.09
C ARG A 485 -1.11 21.45 -3.05
N SER A 486 -2.39 21.45 -3.43
CA SER A 486 -3.25 20.27 -3.34
C SER A 486 -3.51 19.67 -4.73
N ASN A 487 -2.76 18.61 -5.07
CA ASN A 487 -2.93 17.83 -6.31
C ASN A 487 -4.20 16.96 -6.34
N SER A 488 -4.95 16.89 -5.24
CA SER A 488 -6.04 15.92 -5.06
C SER A 488 -7.39 16.34 -5.69
N PHE A 489 -7.50 17.53 -6.29
CA PHE A 489 -8.78 18.06 -6.80
C PHE A 489 -8.83 18.33 -8.30
N LEU A 490 -7.79 17.95 -9.06
CA LEU A 490 -7.77 18.18 -10.51
C LEU A 490 -8.54 17.07 -11.26
N PRO A 491 -9.49 17.41 -12.16
CA PRO A 491 -10.06 16.47 -13.11
C PRO A 491 -8.94 15.91 -14.01
N ARG A 492 -8.83 14.58 -14.13
CA ARG A 492 -7.88 13.97 -15.08
C ARG A 492 -8.36 14.19 -16.51
N ASN A 493 -7.75 15.14 -17.21
CA ASN A 493 -7.88 15.31 -18.66
C ASN A 493 -6.56 15.78 -19.26
N ASP A 494 -6.41 15.65 -20.59
CA ASP A 494 -5.17 15.93 -21.31
C ASP A 494 -4.62 17.36 -21.07
N VAL A 495 -5.51 18.32 -20.80
CA VAL A 495 -5.17 19.73 -20.52
C VAL A 495 -4.57 19.85 -19.13
N TYR A 496 -5.29 19.41 -18.09
CA TYR A 496 -4.81 19.43 -16.71
C TYR A 496 -3.59 18.53 -16.49
N ASP A 497 -3.52 17.35 -17.12
CA ASP A 497 -2.42 16.40 -16.94
C ASP A 497 -1.09 16.98 -17.48
N ALA A 498 -1.12 17.81 -18.53
CA ALA A 498 0.08 18.39 -19.15
C ALA A 498 0.78 19.48 -18.32
N TYR A 499 0.03 20.23 -17.50
CA TYR A 499 0.57 21.29 -16.62
C TYR A 499 0.29 21.07 -15.13
N SER A 500 -0.35 19.96 -14.74
CA SER A 500 -0.57 19.60 -13.32
C SER A 500 0.72 19.62 -12.50
N ASP A 501 1.84 19.24 -13.12
CA ASP A 501 3.17 19.29 -12.50
C ASP A 501 3.70 20.72 -12.26
N LEU A 502 3.17 21.73 -12.96
CA LEU A 502 3.53 23.13 -12.76
C LEU A 502 2.78 23.77 -11.59
N LEU A 503 1.69 23.14 -11.11
CA LEU A 503 0.87 23.60 -9.98
C LEU A 503 0.34 25.05 -10.11
N GLN A 504 0.19 25.56 -11.35
CA GLN A 504 -0.25 26.94 -11.61
C GLN A 504 -1.68 27.00 -12.15
N PHE A 505 -2.43 27.99 -11.67
CA PHE A 505 -3.81 28.29 -12.03
C PHE A 505 -3.93 29.76 -12.45
N PRO A 506 -4.91 30.11 -13.28
CA PRO A 506 -5.28 31.51 -13.46
C PRO A 506 -5.58 32.16 -12.10
N TRP A 507 -5.27 33.44 -11.99
CA TRP A 507 -5.38 34.19 -10.74
C TRP A 507 -6.77 34.04 -10.12
N ASN A 508 -6.84 33.68 -8.85
CA ASN A 508 -8.05 33.47 -8.05
C ASN A 508 -9.02 32.37 -8.59
N GLN A 509 -8.59 31.55 -9.55
CA GLN A 509 -9.39 30.45 -10.13
C GLN A 509 -9.02 29.06 -9.61
N SER A 510 -8.21 28.98 -8.55
CA SER A 510 -7.91 27.70 -7.89
C SER A 510 -9.21 26.99 -7.46
N PRO A 511 -9.32 25.65 -7.65
CA PRO A 511 -10.44 24.85 -7.16
C PRO A 511 -10.59 24.90 -5.64
N SER A 512 -9.50 25.21 -4.92
CA SER A 512 -9.52 25.31 -3.47
C SER A 512 -10.08 26.65 -3.04
N ALA A 513 -11.17 26.64 -2.26
CA ALA A 513 -11.72 27.84 -1.60
C ALA A 513 -10.72 28.55 -0.67
N ASN A 514 -9.66 27.85 -0.28
CA ASN A 514 -8.56 28.36 0.54
C ASN A 514 -7.52 29.15 -0.27
N CYS A 515 -7.57 29.11 -1.61
CA CYS A 515 -6.65 29.82 -2.49
C CYS A 515 -7.36 30.98 -3.21
N LYS A 516 -8.40 31.54 -2.58
CA LYS A 516 -9.18 32.65 -3.13
C LYS A 516 -9.05 33.90 -2.28
N VAL A 517 -8.91 35.05 -2.92
CA VAL A 517 -8.80 36.34 -2.23
C VAL A 517 -10.08 36.66 -1.46
N ARG A 518 -9.95 37.30 -0.30
CA ARG A 518 -11.08 37.80 0.49
C ARG A 518 -10.81 39.23 0.94
N TYR A 519 -11.81 40.09 0.80
CA TYR A 519 -11.79 41.41 1.45
C TYR A 519 -12.10 41.24 2.94
N SER A 520 -11.37 41.95 3.81
CA SER A 520 -11.54 41.86 5.27
C SER A 520 -11.97 43.21 5.84
N VAL A 521 -13.27 43.31 6.16
CA VAL A 521 -13.84 44.46 6.87
C VAL A 521 -13.18 44.62 8.25
N GLN A 522 -12.95 43.52 8.95
CA GLN A 522 -12.29 43.51 10.27
C GLN A 522 -10.89 44.15 10.21
N LEU A 523 -10.08 43.78 9.22
CA LEU A 523 -8.74 44.36 9.09
C LEU A 523 -8.78 45.80 8.57
N SER A 524 -9.74 46.14 7.72
CA SER A 524 -10.02 47.54 7.34
C SER A 524 -10.28 48.39 8.59
N ASP A 525 -11.15 47.93 9.49
CA ASP A 525 -11.50 48.65 10.70
C ASP A 525 -10.34 48.71 11.70
N CYS A 526 -9.54 47.66 11.77
CA CYS A 526 -8.29 47.65 12.53
C CYS A 526 -7.31 48.72 12.05
N VAL A 527 -7.10 48.85 10.73
CA VAL A 527 -6.26 49.92 10.16
C VAL A 527 -6.81 51.29 10.52
N LYS A 528 -8.14 51.50 10.42
CA LYS A 528 -8.78 52.77 10.81
C LYS A 528 -8.57 53.09 12.29
N ALA A 529 -8.68 52.10 13.17
CA ALA A 529 -8.44 52.26 14.60
C ALA A 529 -6.97 52.63 14.90
N ILE A 530 -6.02 52.01 14.21
CA ILE A 530 -4.59 52.36 14.34
C ILE A 530 -4.33 53.79 13.86
N LEU A 531 -4.87 54.18 12.70
CA LEU A 531 -4.76 55.54 12.17
C LEU A 531 -5.33 56.56 13.15
N GLN A 532 -6.52 56.30 13.68
CA GLN A 532 -7.17 57.16 14.66
C GLN A 532 -6.34 57.28 15.94
N ALA A 533 -5.80 56.16 16.45
CA ALA A 533 -4.91 56.18 17.61
C ALA A 533 -3.66 57.03 17.35
N CYS A 534 -3.09 56.98 16.14
CA CYS A 534 -1.93 57.79 15.76
C CYS A 534 -2.27 59.24 15.38
N GLY A 535 -3.54 59.65 15.41
CA GLY A 535 -3.99 60.98 14.97
C GLY A 535 -3.87 61.22 13.45
N LEU A 536 -3.80 60.15 12.65
CA LEU A 536 -3.63 60.19 11.20
C LEU A 536 -4.97 60.04 10.47
N GLN A 537 -5.09 60.67 9.30
CA GLN A 537 -6.26 60.54 8.42
C GLN A 537 -6.01 59.49 7.33
N ALA A 538 -7.03 58.67 7.05
CA ALA A 538 -6.93 57.58 6.09
C ALA A 538 -6.72 58.04 4.63
N SER A 539 -7.15 59.25 4.27
CA SER A 539 -7.01 59.81 2.91
C SER A 539 -5.58 60.19 2.55
N ASP A 540 -4.77 60.55 3.55
CA ASP A 540 -3.45 61.17 3.34
C ASP A 540 -2.30 60.26 3.79
N THR A 541 -2.62 59.09 4.32
CA THR A 541 -1.65 58.17 4.92
C THR A 541 -1.46 56.93 4.05
N THR A 542 -0.21 56.68 3.64
CA THR A 542 0.16 55.48 2.88
C THR A 542 0.72 54.39 3.80
N ALA A 543 0.82 53.16 3.28
CA ALA A 543 1.45 52.06 4.00
C ALA A 543 2.91 52.39 4.37
N ASP A 544 3.63 53.07 3.47
CA ASP A 544 5.03 53.44 3.65
C ASP A 544 5.19 54.49 4.76
N THR A 545 4.30 55.48 4.81
CA THR A 545 4.27 56.47 5.90
C THR A 545 4.08 55.80 7.28
N LEU A 546 3.20 54.80 7.36
CA LEU A 546 2.93 54.07 8.60
C LEU A 546 4.07 53.08 8.94
N ASP A 547 4.76 52.55 7.93
CA ASP A 547 6.00 51.79 8.09
C ASP A 547 7.16 52.64 8.61
N GLU A 548 7.31 53.87 8.13
CA GLU A 548 8.31 54.81 8.61
C GLU A 548 8.03 55.24 10.06
N LEU A 549 6.76 55.54 10.38
CA LEU A 549 6.35 55.88 11.74
C LEU A 549 6.49 54.68 12.70
N ASN A 550 6.22 53.47 12.18
CA ASN A 550 6.23 52.19 12.88
C ASN A 550 5.70 52.25 14.34
N PRO A 551 4.47 52.72 14.58
CA PRO A 551 4.02 53.06 15.94
C PRO A 551 3.98 51.81 16.85
N LEU A 552 4.38 52.01 18.11
CA LEU A 552 4.21 51.01 19.17
C LEU A 552 2.78 51.11 19.70
N LEU A 553 2.08 49.99 19.76
CA LEU A 553 0.69 49.91 20.17
C LEU A 553 0.57 49.03 21.40
N GLU A 554 -0.26 49.45 22.35
CA GLU A 554 -0.79 48.58 23.39
C GLU A 554 -2.13 47.99 22.95
N CYS A 555 -2.26 46.67 23.01
CA CYS A 555 -3.55 45.99 22.87
C CYS A 555 -4.21 45.90 24.25
N LYS A 556 -5.24 46.72 24.49
CA LYS A 556 -5.97 46.74 25.77
C LYS A 556 -6.81 45.47 25.96
N THR A 557 -7.32 44.90 24.88
CA THR A 557 -8.11 43.66 24.91
C THR A 557 -7.28 42.46 25.40
N CYS A 558 -5.99 42.41 25.06
CA CYS A 558 -5.09 41.33 25.46
C CYS A 558 -4.26 41.64 26.70
N ALA A 559 -4.42 42.82 27.29
CA ALA A 559 -3.89 43.13 28.60
C ALA A 559 -4.58 42.22 29.65
N SER A 560 -3.79 41.64 30.55
CA SER A 560 -4.32 40.74 31.58
C SER A 560 -3.58 40.97 32.89
N PRO A 561 -4.27 41.01 34.04
CA PRO A 561 -3.60 41.09 35.34
C PRO A 561 -2.58 39.96 35.56
N LEU A 562 -2.84 38.77 34.98
CA LEU A 562 -1.96 37.60 35.12
C LEU A 562 -0.72 37.66 34.24
N TYR A 563 -0.79 38.30 33.07
CA TYR A 563 0.29 38.28 32.06
C TYR A 563 0.90 39.66 31.79
N GLY A 564 0.30 40.73 32.32
CA GLY A 564 0.69 42.11 32.08
C GLY A 564 0.08 42.70 30.81
N ARG A 565 0.48 43.95 30.53
CA ARG A 565 0.12 44.76 29.36
C ARG A 565 0.77 44.17 28.10
N TYR A 566 0.07 44.23 26.95
CA TYR A 566 0.50 43.58 25.70
C TYR A 566 0.84 44.61 24.62
N PHE A 567 2.06 44.55 24.10
CA PHE A 567 2.60 45.54 23.16
C PHE A 567 3.04 44.91 21.85
N LEU A 568 2.83 45.64 20.74
CA LEU A 568 3.16 45.21 19.39
C LEU A 568 3.25 46.39 18.42
N ARG A 569 3.93 46.20 17.28
CA ARG A 569 4.01 47.18 16.19
C ARG A 569 2.85 47.03 15.21
N TRP A 570 2.53 48.07 14.43
CA TRP A 570 1.29 48.14 13.63
C TRP A 570 1.07 46.98 12.64
N ARG A 571 2.10 46.54 11.89
CA ARG A 571 1.96 45.38 10.99
C ARG A 571 1.68 44.08 11.75
N LYS A 572 2.22 43.92 12.96
CA LYS A 572 1.91 42.79 13.85
C LYS A 572 0.52 42.90 14.44
N ALA A 573 0.00 44.12 14.66
CA ALA A 573 -1.38 44.32 15.10
C ALA A 573 -2.39 43.78 14.10
N LEU A 574 -2.16 43.98 12.80
CA LEU A 574 -3.01 43.40 11.76
C LEU A 574 -2.98 41.86 11.72
N LEU A 575 -1.86 41.22 12.03
CA LEU A 575 -1.82 39.75 12.15
C LEU A 575 -2.56 39.25 13.38
N HIS A 576 -2.32 39.91 14.51
CA HIS A 576 -2.95 39.59 15.77
C HIS A 576 -4.48 39.66 15.64
N GLU A 577 -4.98 40.73 15.03
CA GLU A 577 -6.40 40.89 14.68
C GLU A 577 -6.89 39.76 13.75
N SER A 578 -6.10 39.40 12.72
CA SER A 578 -6.46 38.33 11.78
C SER A 578 -6.44 36.93 12.40
N SER A 579 -5.71 36.68 13.49
CA SER A 579 -5.59 35.36 14.10
C SER A 579 -6.68 35.05 15.12
N ASP A 580 -7.19 36.07 15.82
CA ASP A 580 -7.95 35.89 17.05
C ASP A 580 -9.48 36.03 16.90
N ASN A 581 -10.00 36.17 15.67
CA ASN A 581 -11.43 36.26 15.34
C ASN A 581 -12.23 37.30 16.19
N SER A 582 -11.53 38.23 16.84
CA SER A 582 -12.07 39.18 17.81
C SER A 582 -11.49 40.57 17.52
N SER A 583 -12.26 41.62 17.80
CA SER A 583 -11.80 43.00 17.64
C SER A 583 -10.96 43.47 18.82
N HIS A 584 -9.75 43.96 18.53
CA HIS A 584 -8.83 44.47 19.54
C HIS A 584 -8.85 45.98 19.61
N GLU A 585 -8.83 46.53 20.83
CA GLU A 585 -8.67 47.96 21.06
C GLU A 585 -7.18 48.29 21.21
N PHE A 586 -6.69 49.18 20.35
CA PHE A 586 -5.30 49.65 20.34
C PHE A 586 -5.16 51.07 20.87
N SER A 587 -4.04 51.36 21.52
CA SER A 587 -3.71 52.68 22.03
C SER A 587 -2.21 52.96 21.90
N VAL A 588 -1.85 54.19 21.54
CA VAL A 588 -0.45 54.67 21.47
C VAL A 588 -0.04 55.52 22.68
N ASP A 589 -1.01 56.11 23.38
CA ASP A 589 -0.74 57.09 24.46
C ASP A 589 -0.91 56.50 25.86
N SER A 590 -1.53 55.33 25.99
CA SER A 590 -1.87 54.71 27.29
C SER A 590 -0.65 54.34 28.15
N PHE A 591 0.55 54.39 27.58
CA PHE A 591 1.81 54.02 28.23
C PHE A 591 2.87 55.12 28.15
N ALA A 592 2.47 56.37 27.88
CA ALA A 592 3.40 57.50 27.77
C ALA A 592 4.25 57.68 29.04
N ASP A 593 3.70 57.37 30.21
CA ASP A 593 4.35 57.42 31.52
C ASP A 593 5.41 56.33 31.74
N ILE A 594 5.34 55.22 31.00
CA ILE A 594 6.24 54.07 31.12
C ILE A 594 6.98 53.74 29.82
N GLN A 595 6.93 54.62 28.82
CA GLN A 595 7.42 54.36 27.46
C GLN A 595 8.88 53.89 27.45
N ASP A 596 9.76 54.53 28.22
CA ASP A 596 11.18 54.13 28.34
C ASP A 596 11.37 52.72 28.91
N LYS A 597 10.49 52.28 29.82
CA LYS A 597 10.52 50.93 30.37
C LYS A 597 10.04 49.91 29.34
N VAL A 598 9.00 50.24 28.58
CA VAL A 598 8.45 49.38 27.51
C VAL A 598 9.47 49.20 26.38
N LEU A 599 10.10 50.28 25.92
CA LEU A 599 11.11 50.25 24.87
C LEU A 599 12.36 49.44 25.24
N LYS A 600 12.74 49.38 26.53
CA LYS A 600 13.84 48.52 27.00
C LYS A 600 13.52 47.02 26.95
N VAL A 601 12.24 46.65 26.98
CA VAL A 601 11.78 45.26 26.92
C VAL A 601 11.60 44.80 25.48
N GLU A 602 11.29 45.73 24.56
CA GLU A 602 11.18 45.42 23.14
C GLU A 602 12.49 44.85 22.61
N LYS A 603 12.41 43.64 22.09
CA LYS A 603 13.54 43.02 21.39
C LYS A 603 13.49 43.46 19.93
N PRO A 604 14.65 43.69 19.29
CA PRO A 604 14.69 43.90 17.85
C PRO A 604 14.03 42.71 17.13
N PRO A 605 13.61 42.87 15.87
CA PRO A 605 13.06 41.77 15.09
C PRO A 605 14.00 40.58 15.19
N THR A 606 13.54 39.51 15.82
CA THR A 606 14.27 38.25 15.75
C THR A 606 14.30 37.88 14.27
N ILE A 607 15.48 37.89 13.66
CA ILE A 607 15.72 37.23 12.39
C ILE A 607 15.25 35.80 12.64
N MET A 608 14.01 35.48 12.24
CA MET A 608 13.54 34.12 12.35
C MET A 608 14.56 33.33 11.55
N GLU A 609 15.30 32.44 12.21
CA GLU A 609 15.98 31.32 11.57
C GLU A 609 14.91 30.40 10.99
N SER A 610 14.02 30.93 10.14
CA SER A 610 13.08 30.12 9.41
C SER A 610 13.93 29.42 8.37
N TYR A 611 14.36 28.20 8.71
CA TYR A 611 15.13 27.26 7.89
C TYR A 611 14.47 26.94 6.52
N TRP A 612 13.40 27.65 6.14
CA TRP A 612 12.45 27.24 5.12
C TRP A 612 12.02 28.38 4.18
N ARG A 613 12.59 29.59 4.28
CA ARG A 613 12.25 30.69 3.35
C ARG A 613 13.48 31.44 2.86
N ASP A 614 13.50 31.63 1.54
CA ASP A 614 14.49 32.43 0.83
C ASP A 614 14.08 33.89 0.85
N VAL A 615 14.52 34.65 1.85
CA VAL A 615 14.10 36.07 2.08
C VAL A 615 15.28 37.03 2.27
N PHE A 616 16.50 36.52 2.28
CA PHE A 616 17.71 37.32 2.46
C PHE A 616 18.47 37.44 1.14
N ILE A 617 19.02 38.61 0.89
CA ILE A 617 19.93 38.88 -0.22
C ILE A 617 21.29 39.25 0.39
N CYS A 618 22.37 38.74 -0.21
CA CYS A 618 23.71 39.18 0.14
C CYS A 618 23.95 40.59 -0.40
N SER A 619 24.15 41.57 0.48
CA SER A 619 24.42 42.97 0.09
C SER A 619 25.78 43.14 -0.58
N GLN A 620 26.70 42.20 -0.37
CA GLN A 620 28.06 42.21 -0.94
C GLN A 620 28.14 41.59 -2.34
N CYS A 621 27.08 40.91 -2.80
CA CYS A 621 27.00 40.29 -4.13
C CYS A 621 26.31 41.18 -5.18
N ALA A 622 25.77 42.33 -4.79
CA ALA A 622 25.04 43.21 -5.70
C ALA A 622 26.01 43.88 -6.69
N THR A 623 26.22 43.26 -7.86
CA THR A 623 26.79 43.94 -9.04
C THR A 623 25.75 44.01 -10.16
N PRO A 624 25.77 45.04 -11.02
CA PRO A 624 24.74 45.27 -12.04
C PRO A 624 24.69 44.21 -13.16
N GLU A 625 25.64 43.28 -13.21
CA GLU A 625 25.91 42.43 -14.38
C GLU A 625 25.51 40.96 -14.19
N THR A 626 25.02 40.56 -13.02
CA THR A 626 24.48 39.20 -12.78
C THR A 626 22.97 39.23 -12.57
N GLN A 627 22.26 38.47 -13.39
CA GLN A 627 20.83 38.14 -13.29
C GLN A 627 20.36 38.06 -11.84
N LYS A 628 19.37 38.91 -11.48
CA LYS A 628 18.58 38.99 -10.23
C LYS A 628 19.24 38.42 -8.94
N PRO A 629 19.41 39.23 -7.88
CA PRO A 629 19.95 38.73 -6.61
C PRO A 629 19.13 37.53 -6.11
N HIS A 630 19.77 36.37 -5.97
CA HIS A 630 19.12 35.15 -5.50
C HIS A 630 18.76 35.31 -4.02
N SER A 631 17.45 35.37 -3.74
CA SER A 631 16.93 35.24 -2.39
C SER A 631 17.37 33.91 -1.79
N MET A 632 17.77 33.88 -0.53
CA MET A 632 18.27 32.69 0.15
C MET A 632 17.86 32.65 1.62
N THR A 633 17.82 31.46 2.22
CA THR A 633 17.59 31.33 3.66
C THR A 633 18.74 31.95 4.46
N PHE A 634 18.52 32.28 5.74
CA PHE A 634 19.59 32.86 6.58
C PHE A 634 20.77 31.90 6.76
N THR A 635 20.50 30.59 6.82
CA THR A 635 21.53 29.54 6.88
C THR A 635 22.35 29.49 5.59
N THR A 636 21.67 29.58 4.45
CA THR A 636 22.31 29.65 3.13
C THR A 636 23.11 30.94 2.97
N LEU A 637 22.59 32.08 3.46
CA LEU A 637 23.30 33.35 3.50
C LEU A 637 24.57 33.26 4.32
N LYS A 638 24.50 32.72 5.54
CA LYS A 638 25.68 32.52 6.39
C LYS A 638 26.74 31.65 5.72
N ALA A 639 26.32 30.53 5.12
CA ALA A 639 27.21 29.67 4.35
C ALA A 639 27.80 30.39 3.12
N HIS A 640 27.01 31.22 2.45
CA HIS A 640 27.43 32.02 1.30
C HIS A 640 28.42 33.13 1.71
N LEU A 641 28.13 33.91 2.75
CA LEU A 641 29.01 34.95 3.28
C LEU A 641 30.35 34.36 3.75
N LEU A 642 30.34 33.17 4.37
CA LEU A 642 31.55 32.46 4.76
C LEU A 642 32.35 31.97 3.54
N SER A 643 31.69 31.33 2.57
CA SER A 643 32.36 30.69 1.44
C SER A 643 32.80 31.64 0.33
N ILE A 644 32.04 32.73 0.10
CA ILE A 644 32.27 33.69 -0.99
C ILE A 644 32.96 34.97 -0.47
N HIS A 645 32.55 35.46 0.69
CA HIS A 645 33.05 36.73 1.25
C HIS A 645 34.00 36.55 2.45
N GLY A 646 34.24 35.32 2.92
CA GLY A 646 35.13 35.03 4.04
C GLY A 646 34.64 35.52 5.41
N ILE A 647 33.37 35.91 5.52
CA ILE A 647 32.79 36.48 6.75
C ILE A 647 32.35 35.34 7.66
N GLN A 648 32.91 35.28 8.87
CA GLN A 648 32.55 34.26 9.85
C GLN A 648 31.14 34.48 10.41
N ASN A 649 30.47 33.40 10.81
CA ASN A 649 29.07 33.44 11.26
C ASN A 649 28.82 34.38 12.47
N ASP A 650 29.83 34.58 13.31
CA ASP A 650 29.84 35.47 14.47
C ASP A 650 30.14 36.95 14.11
N GLN A 651 30.55 37.21 12.87
CA GLN A 651 30.86 38.54 12.33
C GLN A 651 29.77 39.08 11.39
N VAL A 652 28.72 38.30 11.12
CA VAL A 652 27.60 38.72 10.26
C VAL A 652 26.77 39.80 10.95
N THR A 653 26.97 41.06 10.55
CA THR A 653 26.12 42.21 10.90
C THR A 653 25.03 42.50 9.84
N GLU A 654 24.12 43.42 10.14
CA GLU A 654 23.05 43.89 9.23
C GLU A 654 23.59 44.57 7.95
N ASP A 655 24.86 45.00 7.92
CA ASP A 655 25.47 45.62 6.73
C ASP A 655 25.81 44.59 5.62
N HIS A 656 25.81 43.30 5.94
CA HIS A 656 26.20 42.24 5.00
C HIS A 656 25.04 41.68 4.18
N TRP A 657 23.81 42.01 4.54
CA TRP A 657 22.63 41.45 3.91
C TRP A 657 21.49 42.46 3.89
N SER A 658 20.59 42.29 2.94
CA SER A 658 19.34 43.03 2.89
C SER A 658 18.18 42.06 2.78
N TRP A 659 17.01 42.50 3.21
CA TRP A 659 15.79 41.76 2.93
C TRP A 659 15.52 41.78 1.43
N ASN A 660 15.10 40.65 0.88
CA ASN A 660 14.56 40.63 -0.48
C ASN A 660 13.40 41.65 -0.55
N PRO A 661 13.41 42.62 -1.49
CA PRO A 661 12.36 43.62 -1.64
C PRO A 661 10.95 43.04 -1.68
N ASP A 662 10.79 41.84 -2.23
CA ASP A 662 9.51 41.12 -2.34
C ASP A 662 9.09 40.39 -1.05
N THR A 663 9.93 40.42 0.00
CA THR A 663 9.62 39.80 1.30
C THR A 663 8.53 40.62 2.01
N PRO A 664 7.44 39.98 2.49
CA PRO A 664 6.42 40.69 3.25
C PRO A 664 7.03 41.41 4.47
N MET A 665 6.78 42.72 4.60
CA MET A 665 7.28 43.56 5.70
C MET A 665 7.01 42.98 7.09
N ILE A 666 6.01 42.12 7.20
CA ILE A 666 5.62 41.44 8.43
C ILE A 666 6.67 40.50 9.02
N GLN A 667 7.63 40.07 8.19
CA GLN A 667 8.77 39.27 8.63
C GLN A 667 9.94 40.15 9.12
N ARG A 668 9.82 41.48 8.99
CA ARG A 668 10.84 42.49 9.36
C ARG A 668 10.50 43.24 10.65
N VAL A 669 9.43 42.85 11.38
CA VAL A 669 8.90 43.56 12.56
C VAL A 669 9.15 42.78 13.85
N SER A 670 9.36 43.50 14.96
CA SER A 670 9.51 42.95 16.32
C SER A 670 8.37 42.00 16.70
N GLU A 671 8.68 40.94 17.44
CA GLU A 671 7.63 40.06 18.01
C GLU A 671 6.86 40.79 19.13
N PRO A 672 5.57 40.49 19.33
CA PRO A 672 4.80 41.09 20.41
C PRO A 672 5.37 40.67 21.76
N PHE A 673 5.28 41.56 22.74
CA PHE A 673 5.86 41.36 24.07
C PHE A 673 4.93 41.86 25.18
N ARG A 674 5.21 41.44 26.41
CA ARG A 674 4.43 41.79 27.58
C ARG A 674 5.27 42.51 28.62
N VAL A 675 4.67 43.48 29.29
CA VAL A 675 5.27 44.20 30.42
C VAL A 675 4.34 44.08 31.62
N LYS A 676 4.86 43.57 32.73
CA LYS A 676 4.19 43.57 34.03
C LYS A 676 4.72 44.75 34.85
N LEU A 677 3.81 45.58 35.35
CA LEU A 677 4.17 46.60 36.33
C LEU A 677 4.03 45.97 37.72
N GLU A 678 5.04 46.15 38.58
CA GLU A 678 5.10 45.54 39.92
C GLU A 678 3.96 46.01 40.84
N GLU A 679 3.26 47.09 40.50
CA GLU A 679 2.16 47.67 41.29
C GLU A 679 0.78 47.02 41.07
N GLU A 680 0.58 46.24 39.99
CA GLU A 680 -0.70 45.55 39.72
C GLU A 680 -0.82 44.18 40.43
N ALA A 681 0.28 43.66 40.98
CA ALA A 681 0.29 42.38 41.70
C ALA A 681 -0.39 42.45 43.08
N ALA A 682 -0.71 43.65 43.59
CA ALA A 682 -1.22 43.84 44.94
C ALA A 682 -2.75 43.64 45.09
N SER A 683 -3.52 43.53 44.00
CA SER A 683 -5.00 43.44 44.07
C SER A 683 -5.58 42.03 43.86
N GLY A 684 -4.74 41.03 43.58
CA GLY A 684 -5.17 39.66 43.25
C GLY A 684 -5.09 38.63 44.38
N SER A 685 -5.12 39.06 45.65
CA SER A 685 -5.10 38.15 46.81
C SER A 685 -6.36 38.31 47.66
N CYS A 686 -7.26 37.32 47.53
CA CYS A 686 -8.23 36.78 48.49
C CYS A 686 -9.67 36.72 47.97
N GLY A 687 -10.16 35.49 47.85
CA GLY A 687 -11.54 35.15 47.60
C GLY A 687 -11.69 33.66 47.35
N ASP A 688 -11.30 32.84 48.32
CA ASP A 688 -11.67 31.41 48.37
C ASP A 688 -13.20 31.28 48.39
N HIS A 689 -13.77 30.58 47.40
CA HIS A 689 -14.85 29.60 47.57
C HIS A 689 -15.03 28.71 46.34
#